data_AF-A0A924TFY4-F1
#
_entry.id   AF-A0A924TFY4-F1
#
_cell.length_a   1.000
_cell.length_b   1.000
_cell.length_c   1.000
_cell.angle_alpha   90.00
_cell.angle_beta   90.00
_cell.angle_gamma   90.00
#
_symmetry.space_group_name_H-M   'P 1'
#
loop_
_entity.id
_entity.type
_entity.pdbx_description
1 polymer ?
#
loop_
_entity_poly.entity_id
_entity_poly.type
_entity_poly.pdbx_seq_one_letter_code
_entity_poly.pdbx_strand_id
1 'polypeptide(L)'
;TDAHMFQGKDAILSGPAGGIVGMVRTAQLADIDRVIGFDMGGTSTDVSHFAGEFERAFETQVAGVRMRAPMMSIHTVAAGGGSVLSFDGARFRAGPQSAGAHPGPACYRRGGPLAVTDANVMVGKIQPAYFPKLFGPQANELLDAQVVTDKFSAMAADIESHTGARRSPEEVAEGFIDIAVGAMANAIKKISVARGYDVTRYTLQCFGGAGGQHACRVADALGMTRVFAHPLGGVLSAYGMGLADQGVIRQAAIERPLVEALDLVQTRLDELSAAASDELTRQGVSSGALKVHQRVHVRYEGTDSALVVAVVDQGSAAEIQAAFEAAYRQRFAFLMTERRLLVEAVSVEVIAAGDAPNEPQFEVTAIGAAPSAATVRMFSGGTWWDANLVVREDTRPGHVITGPAIIAEKNATTVVEPGWQARVTALDHLVIDRIEVREARMAIGTQVDPVMLEVFNNLFMNIAEQMGLQLQNTAYSVNIKERLDFSCALFDAQGNLIANAPHMPVHLGSMSESIKTVVARNAGTMKPGDVYALNDPYHGGTHLPDVTVVTPVYLDFVGVALSPKGGERSLPGKGGEGALPRLGAGSPPLFYVGSRGHHADIGGITPGSMPPFSTRIEEEGVQIDNFKLIDGGVLQEEKMMALLRSGAHPSRNPAQNMGDLKAQIAANEKGVQELRKMVEQFSLPVVQAYMGHVQDNAEESVRRVITQLKDGAFSLPLDNGAHIDVAIRVNTKERSAEIDFTGTSAQL
;
A
#
# COMPACT_ATOMS: atom_id res chain seq x y z
N THR A 1 32.05 -17.45 -0.09
CA THR A 1 31.21 -18.59 0.34
C THR A 1 31.52 -19.78 -0.56
N ASP A 2 31.67 -20.98 0.01
CA ASP A 2 31.82 -22.21 -0.77
C ASP A 2 30.52 -22.49 -1.56
N ALA A 3 30.63 -22.72 -2.87
CA ALA A 3 29.49 -22.93 -3.77
C ALA A 3 28.65 -24.17 -3.38
N HIS A 4 29.24 -25.13 -2.65
CA HIS A 4 28.54 -26.33 -2.20
C HIS A 4 27.56 -26.10 -1.04
N MET A 5 27.65 -24.95 -0.36
CA MET A 5 26.77 -24.58 0.76
C MET A 5 25.64 -23.62 0.36
N PHE A 6 25.66 -23.11 -0.88
CA PHE A 6 24.66 -22.17 -1.40
C PHE A 6 23.53 -22.91 -2.11
N GLN A 7 22.29 -22.72 -1.67
CA GLN A 7 21.12 -23.36 -2.28
C GLN A 7 20.37 -22.37 -3.18
N GLY A 8 19.77 -22.85 -4.27
CA GLY A 8 19.04 -21.98 -5.20
C GLY A 8 17.91 -21.16 -4.56
N LYS A 9 17.31 -21.66 -3.47
CA LYS A 9 16.32 -20.91 -2.68
C LYS A 9 16.88 -19.64 -2.05
N ASP A 10 18.19 -19.59 -1.77
CA ASP A 10 18.86 -18.45 -1.12
C ASP A 10 19.30 -17.38 -2.13
N ALA A 11 19.16 -17.66 -3.44
CA ALA A 11 19.49 -16.72 -4.52
C ALA A 11 18.31 -15.83 -4.94
N ILE A 12 17.08 -16.20 -4.57
CA ILE A 12 15.86 -15.51 -4.97
C ILE A 12 15.83 -14.12 -4.35
N LEU A 13 15.65 -13.08 -5.18
CA LEU A 13 15.68 -11.67 -4.77
C LEU A 13 17.00 -11.23 -4.08
N SER A 14 18.11 -11.94 -4.33
CA SER A 14 19.43 -11.58 -3.79
C SER A 14 19.90 -10.18 -4.20
N GLY A 15 19.58 -9.74 -5.42
CA GLY A 15 19.84 -8.38 -5.90
C GLY A 15 19.20 -7.29 -5.02
N PRO A 16 17.87 -7.22 -4.94
CA PRO A 16 17.17 -6.30 -4.05
C PRO A 16 17.58 -6.45 -2.58
N ALA A 17 17.87 -7.66 -2.12
CA ALA A 17 18.39 -7.87 -0.77
C ALA A 17 19.75 -7.17 -0.57
N GLY A 18 20.68 -7.28 -1.52
CA GLY A 18 21.90 -6.47 -1.54
C GLY A 18 21.61 -4.98 -1.48
N GLY A 19 20.57 -4.51 -2.18
CA GLY A 19 20.10 -3.12 -2.13
C GLY A 19 19.69 -2.67 -0.73
N ILE A 20 18.93 -3.49 0.00
CA ILE A 20 18.53 -3.22 1.39
C ILE A 20 19.75 -3.14 2.31
N VAL A 21 20.71 -4.07 2.18
CA VAL A 21 21.95 -4.00 2.97
C VAL A 21 22.70 -2.69 2.67
N GLY A 22 22.87 -2.37 1.39
CA GLY A 22 23.54 -1.15 0.95
C GLY A 22 22.87 0.10 1.49
N MET A 23 21.55 0.16 1.41
CA MET A 23 20.73 1.21 2.00
C MET A 23 21.04 1.37 3.49
N VAL A 24 20.81 0.32 4.29
CA VAL A 24 20.95 0.38 5.75
C VAL A 24 22.37 0.75 6.17
N ARG A 25 23.39 0.11 5.60
CA ARG A 25 24.78 0.33 6.01
C ARG A 25 25.27 1.73 5.67
N THR A 26 24.92 2.25 4.50
CA THR A 26 25.31 3.62 4.12
C THR A 26 24.54 4.68 4.90
N ALA A 27 23.28 4.43 5.24
CA ALA A 27 22.51 5.32 6.13
C ALA A 27 23.08 5.35 7.55
N GLN A 28 23.50 4.21 8.09
CA GLN A 28 24.13 4.13 9.42
C GLN A 28 25.45 4.90 9.47
N LEU A 29 26.25 4.88 8.40
CA LEU A 29 27.47 5.71 8.29
C LEU A 29 27.16 7.22 8.33
N ALA A 30 25.94 7.60 7.97
CA ALA A 30 25.45 8.98 7.99
C ALA A 30 24.62 9.32 9.26
N ASP A 31 24.64 8.47 10.29
CA ASP A 31 23.86 8.59 11.53
C ASP A 31 22.33 8.64 11.30
N ILE A 32 21.84 7.85 10.32
CA ILE A 32 20.42 7.74 9.98
C ILE A 32 19.88 6.36 10.34
N ASP A 33 19.08 6.27 11.40
CA ASP A 33 18.58 5.00 11.94
C ASP A 33 17.19 4.57 11.41
N ARG A 34 16.49 5.46 10.71
CA ARG A 34 15.11 5.26 10.20
C ARG A 34 15.01 5.64 8.74
N VAL A 35 14.89 4.62 7.89
CA VAL A 35 14.99 4.77 6.44
C VAL A 35 13.87 4.02 5.72
N ILE A 36 13.33 4.64 4.67
CA ILE A 36 12.54 3.98 3.64
C ILE A 36 13.42 3.83 2.40
N GLY A 37 13.61 2.61 1.93
CA GLY A 37 14.35 2.33 0.71
C GLY A 37 13.49 2.52 -0.51
N PHE A 38 14.06 3.19 -1.51
CA PHE A 38 13.43 3.48 -2.79
C PHE A 38 14.41 3.16 -3.92
N ASP A 39 14.39 1.90 -4.40
CA ASP A 39 15.18 1.42 -5.52
C ASP A 39 14.36 1.50 -6.81
N MET A 40 14.60 2.48 -7.67
CA MET A 40 13.89 2.57 -8.93
C MET A 40 14.82 2.25 -10.11
N GLY A 41 14.48 1.15 -10.80
CA GLY A 41 15.14 0.70 -12.01
C GLY A 41 14.36 1.01 -13.28
N GLY A 42 14.73 0.33 -14.36
CA GLY A 42 14.06 0.45 -15.66
C GLY A 42 12.71 -0.28 -15.76
N THR A 43 12.42 -1.23 -14.87
CA THR A 43 11.19 -2.06 -14.98
C THR A 43 10.26 -1.90 -13.79
N SER A 44 10.83 -1.77 -12.60
CA SER A 44 10.11 -1.77 -11.34
C SER A 44 10.78 -0.86 -10.33
N THR A 45 10.07 -0.65 -9.23
CA THR A 45 10.58 -0.02 -8.02
C THR A 45 10.49 -1.02 -6.87
N ASP A 46 11.60 -1.24 -6.17
CA ASP A 46 11.62 -2.02 -4.94
C ASP A 46 11.64 -1.09 -3.72
N VAL A 47 10.72 -1.36 -2.80
CA VAL A 47 10.53 -0.57 -1.58
C VAL A 47 10.83 -1.42 -0.35
N SER A 48 11.53 -0.83 0.62
CA SER A 48 11.87 -1.48 1.89
C SER A 48 11.77 -0.51 3.07
N HIS A 49 11.72 -1.03 4.28
CA HIS A 49 11.68 -0.26 5.52
C HIS A 49 12.76 -0.75 6.47
N PHE A 50 13.41 0.20 7.15
CA PHE A 50 14.37 -0.06 8.21
C PHE A 50 14.17 0.92 9.38
N ALA A 51 14.13 0.37 10.59
CA ALA A 51 14.06 1.13 11.84
C ALA A 51 14.81 0.38 12.95
N GLY A 52 16.14 0.42 12.90
CA GLY A 52 17.03 -0.25 13.86
C GLY A 52 17.30 -1.74 13.58
N GLU A 53 16.39 -2.44 12.89
CA GLU A 53 16.58 -3.84 12.49
C GLU A 53 16.09 -4.14 11.07
N PHE A 54 16.68 -5.17 10.44
CA PHE A 54 16.26 -5.64 9.12
C PHE A 54 14.92 -6.37 9.21
N GLU A 55 13.93 -5.90 8.46
CA GLU A 55 12.65 -6.57 8.37
C GLU A 55 12.70 -7.81 7.49
N ARG A 56 12.02 -8.87 7.92
CA ARG A 56 11.97 -10.15 7.22
C ARG A 56 10.54 -10.62 6.97
N ALA A 57 10.34 -11.28 5.84
CA ALA A 57 9.15 -12.03 5.52
C ALA A 57 9.48 -13.53 5.56
N PHE A 58 8.65 -14.31 6.26
CA PHE A 58 8.83 -15.76 6.41
C PHE A 58 7.96 -16.58 5.45
N GLU A 59 6.90 -15.95 4.94
CA GLU A 59 6.09 -16.46 3.85
C GLU A 59 5.97 -15.36 2.79
N THR A 60 6.30 -15.69 1.55
CA THR A 60 6.21 -14.76 0.42
C THR A 60 5.69 -15.48 -0.81
N GLN A 61 4.96 -14.77 -1.65
CA GLN A 61 4.60 -15.27 -2.97
C GLN A 61 5.53 -14.64 -4.02
N VAL A 62 6.35 -15.45 -4.66
CA VAL A 62 7.26 -15.02 -5.74
C VAL A 62 6.81 -15.67 -7.03
N ALA A 63 6.49 -14.86 -8.04
CA ALA A 63 5.98 -15.32 -9.35
C ALA A 63 4.80 -16.32 -9.23
N GLY A 64 3.90 -16.08 -8.26
CA GLY A 64 2.74 -16.94 -8.00
C GLY A 64 3.00 -18.14 -7.08
N VAL A 65 4.26 -18.48 -6.77
CA VAL A 65 4.63 -19.60 -5.91
C VAL A 65 4.81 -19.13 -4.47
N ARG A 66 4.12 -19.78 -3.51
CA ARG A 66 4.31 -19.52 -2.08
C ARG A 66 5.58 -20.22 -1.58
N MET A 67 6.44 -19.46 -0.93
CA MET A 67 7.70 -19.93 -0.37
C MET A 67 7.74 -19.63 1.13
N ARG A 68 8.14 -20.63 1.93
CA ARG A 68 8.34 -20.49 3.38
C ARG A 68 9.84 -20.50 3.69
N ALA A 69 10.51 -19.41 3.35
CA ALA A 69 11.93 -19.18 3.63
C ALA A 69 12.12 -17.74 4.13
N PRO A 70 12.94 -17.51 5.17
CA PRO A 70 13.17 -16.17 5.69
C PRO A 70 13.91 -15.33 4.64
N MET A 71 13.26 -14.28 4.15
CA MET A 71 13.81 -13.35 3.18
C MET A 71 13.66 -11.92 3.68
N MET A 72 14.46 -11.00 3.15
CA MET A 72 14.27 -9.58 3.45
C MET A 72 12.93 -9.09 2.90
N SER A 73 12.24 -8.28 3.69
CA SER A 73 10.91 -7.78 3.35
C SER A 73 11.03 -6.71 2.24
N ILE A 74 10.84 -7.13 1.00
CA ILE A 74 10.86 -6.27 -0.19
C ILE A 74 9.46 -6.20 -0.78
N HIS A 75 9.01 -5.00 -1.13
CA HIS A 75 7.77 -4.81 -1.87
C HIS A 75 8.06 -4.19 -3.24
N THR A 76 7.83 -4.97 -4.30
CA THR A 76 8.05 -4.54 -5.69
C THR A 76 6.79 -3.91 -6.29
N VAL A 77 6.97 -2.83 -7.03
CA VAL A 77 5.91 -2.10 -7.75
C VAL A 77 6.24 -2.10 -9.24
N ALA A 78 5.22 -2.31 -10.09
CA ALA A 78 5.34 -2.20 -11.54
C ALA A 78 5.41 -0.75 -12.04
N ALA A 79 6.24 0.06 -11.39
CA ALA A 79 6.54 1.45 -11.72
C ALA A 79 8.06 1.59 -11.82
N GLY A 80 8.59 1.83 -13.01
CA GLY A 80 10.02 2.04 -13.27
C GLY A 80 10.20 2.97 -14.47
N GLY A 81 11.44 3.27 -14.84
CA GLY A 81 11.72 4.18 -15.98
C GLY A 81 11.11 3.71 -17.31
N GLY A 82 10.97 2.40 -17.50
CA GLY A 82 10.39 1.78 -18.68
C GLY A 82 8.88 1.57 -18.60
N SER A 83 8.19 1.96 -17.52
CA SER A 83 6.73 1.82 -17.43
C SER A 83 6.05 2.57 -18.59
N VAL A 84 5.26 1.85 -19.37
CA VAL A 84 4.66 2.34 -20.62
C VAL A 84 3.57 3.37 -20.33
N LEU A 85 3.58 4.47 -21.08
CA LEU A 85 2.61 5.56 -20.98
C LEU A 85 1.53 5.41 -22.04
N SER A 86 0.26 5.49 -21.64
CA SER A 86 -0.87 5.38 -22.54
C SER A 86 -2.04 6.28 -22.13
N PHE A 87 -2.83 6.68 -23.12
CA PHE A 87 -4.09 7.39 -22.96
C PHE A 87 -5.18 6.58 -23.68
N ASP A 88 -6.29 6.30 -23.00
CA ASP A 88 -7.39 5.48 -23.55
C ASP A 88 -8.59 6.30 -24.02
N GLY A 89 -8.42 7.61 -24.22
CA GLY A 89 -9.49 8.54 -24.59
C GLY A 89 -10.18 9.20 -23.40
N ALA A 90 -9.97 8.72 -22.18
CA ALA A 90 -10.51 9.34 -20.97
C ALA A 90 -9.46 9.50 -19.85
N ARG A 91 -8.56 8.52 -19.67
CA ARG A 91 -7.56 8.53 -18.60
C ARG A 91 -6.15 8.26 -19.07
N PHE A 92 -5.21 8.73 -18.27
CA PHE A 92 -3.78 8.51 -18.41
C PHE A 92 -3.40 7.26 -17.62
N ARG A 93 -2.50 6.44 -18.13
CA ARG A 93 -1.91 5.31 -17.39
C ARG A 93 -0.41 5.23 -17.59
N ALA A 94 0.31 4.93 -16.50
CA ALA A 94 1.73 4.60 -16.51
C ALA A 94 1.93 3.18 -15.93
N GLY A 95 2.35 2.24 -16.78
CA GLY A 95 2.42 0.82 -16.42
C GLY A 95 1.04 0.11 -16.47
N PRO A 96 0.94 -1.15 -15.99
CA PRO A 96 2.01 -1.96 -15.38
C PRO A 96 2.98 -2.57 -16.40
N GLN A 97 2.67 -2.47 -17.70
CA GLN A 97 3.57 -2.92 -18.77
C GLN A 97 4.86 -2.11 -18.76
N SER A 98 5.99 -2.75 -19.04
CA SER A 98 7.28 -2.11 -19.17
C SER A 98 7.87 -2.34 -20.55
N ALA A 99 8.50 -1.31 -21.09
CA ALA A 99 9.29 -1.36 -22.31
C ALA A 99 10.65 -2.09 -22.12
N GLY A 100 11.05 -2.32 -20.86
CA GLY A 100 12.30 -2.96 -20.49
C GLY A 100 13.53 -2.21 -21.02
N ALA A 101 14.59 -2.94 -21.37
CA ALA A 101 15.77 -2.39 -22.06
C ALA A 101 15.73 -2.62 -23.58
N HIS A 102 14.85 -3.51 -24.04
CA HIS A 102 14.63 -3.81 -25.46
C HIS A 102 13.14 -4.14 -25.71
N PRO A 103 12.43 -3.37 -26.55
CA PRO A 103 12.92 -2.22 -27.31
C PRO A 103 13.31 -1.02 -26.40
N GLY A 104 12.83 -0.98 -25.15
CA GLY A 104 13.09 0.12 -24.23
C GLY A 104 12.22 1.35 -24.49
N PRO A 105 12.37 2.44 -23.71
CA PRO A 105 11.75 3.73 -23.98
C PRO A 105 11.97 4.23 -25.41
N ALA A 106 11.09 5.11 -25.91
CA ALA A 106 11.16 5.62 -27.28
C ALA A 106 12.51 6.29 -27.58
N CYS A 107 13.04 7.04 -26.61
CA CYS A 107 14.33 7.72 -26.69
C CYS A 107 15.55 6.78 -26.84
N TYR A 108 15.40 5.46 -26.67
CA TYR A 108 16.49 4.49 -26.81
C TYR A 108 16.83 4.13 -28.26
N ARG A 109 16.11 4.70 -29.25
CA ARG A 109 16.35 4.51 -30.70
C ARG A 109 16.14 3.07 -31.20
N ARG A 110 15.17 2.35 -30.61
CA ARG A 110 14.84 0.94 -30.93
C ARG A 110 13.36 0.70 -31.25
N GLY A 111 12.60 1.76 -31.53
CA GLY A 111 11.18 1.67 -31.88
C GLY A 111 10.24 1.40 -30.70
N GLY A 112 10.68 1.69 -29.47
CA GLY A 112 9.89 1.48 -28.26
C GLY A 112 8.73 2.48 -28.05
N PRO A 113 7.79 2.17 -27.14
CA PRO A 113 6.69 3.07 -26.77
C PRO A 113 7.16 4.24 -25.91
N LEU A 114 6.29 5.23 -25.65
CA LEU A 114 6.55 6.22 -24.61
C LEU A 114 6.59 5.53 -23.25
N ALA A 115 7.59 5.87 -22.44
CA ALA A 115 7.79 5.39 -21.08
C ALA A 115 8.10 6.54 -20.10
N VAL A 116 8.14 6.26 -18.79
CA VAL A 116 8.46 7.28 -17.76
C VAL A 116 9.80 7.98 -18.01
N THR A 117 10.81 7.28 -18.51
CA THR A 117 12.10 7.87 -18.93
C THR A 117 11.90 8.89 -20.05
N ASP A 118 11.01 8.63 -21.03
CA ASP A 118 10.69 9.60 -22.08
C ASP A 118 10.01 10.83 -21.51
N ALA A 119 9.12 10.67 -20.51
CA ALA A 119 8.51 11.82 -19.83
C ALA A 119 9.58 12.69 -19.16
N ASN A 120 10.56 12.08 -18.45
CA ASN A 120 11.68 12.83 -17.86
C ASN A 120 12.58 13.52 -18.90
N VAL A 121 12.75 12.95 -20.10
CA VAL A 121 13.43 13.61 -21.22
C VAL A 121 12.61 14.79 -21.72
N MET A 122 11.29 14.63 -21.90
CA MET A 122 10.38 15.69 -22.35
C MET A 122 10.38 16.90 -21.42
N VAL A 123 10.30 16.68 -20.10
CA VAL A 123 10.32 17.76 -19.10
C VAL A 123 11.72 18.26 -18.76
N GLY A 124 12.77 17.78 -19.44
CA GLY A 124 14.15 18.22 -19.22
C GLY A 124 14.76 17.80 -17.89
N LYS A 125 14.18 16.82 -17.18
CA LYS A 125 14.77 16.22 -15.96
C LYS A 125 15.92 15.28 -16.28
N ILE A 126 15.89 14.67 -17.47
CA ILE A 126 17.03 13.98 -18.08
C ILE A 126 17.53 14.84 -19.24
N GLN A 127 18.82 15.19 -19.21
CA GLN A 127 19.48 15.95 -20.27
C GLN A 127 20.29 15.00 -21.16
N PRO A 128 19.87 14.71 -22.41
CA PRO A 128 20.54 13.73 -23.27
C PRO A 128 22.05 13.94 -23.40
N ALA A 129 22.51 15.19 -23.47
CA ALA A 129 23.92 15.53 -23.61
C ALA A 129 24.81 15.08 -22.43
N TYR A 130 24.20 14.89 -21.25
CA TYR A 130 24.87 14.46 -20.01
C TYR A 130 24.52 13.01 -19.63
N PHE A 131 23.82 12.29 -20.51
CA PHE A 131 23.50 10.88 -20.33
C PHE A 131 24.50 10.00 -21.10
N PRO A 132 24.86 8.81 -20.60
CA PRO A 132 25.77 7.90 -21.31
C PRO A 132 25.36 7.60 -22.76
N LYS A 133 26.36 7.60 -23.66
CA LYS A 133 26.21 7.26 -25.09
C LYS A 133 26.13 5.74 -25.28
N LEU A 134 24.96 5.16 -25.01
CA LEU A 134 24.74 3.71 -25.01
C LEU A 134 23.59 3.27 -25.94
N PHE A 135 23.06 4.18 -26.76
CA PHE A 135 21.84 3.96 -27.54
C PHE A 135 22.11 3.81 -29.03
N GLY A 136 21.05 3.49 -29.78
CA GLY A 136 21.12 3.23 -31.21
C GLY A 136 21.64 1.82 -31.55
N PRO A 137 21.72 1.49 -32.85
CA PRO A 137 22.10 0.16 -33.31
C PRO A 137 23.53 -0.26 -32.91
N GLN A 138 24.43 0.72 -32.74
CA GLN A 138 25.83 0.50 -32.37
C GLN A 138 26.13 0.81 -30.88
N ALA A 139 25.11 1.13 -30.07
CA ALA A 139 25.24 1.46 -28.65
C ALA A 139 26.28 2.56 -28.34
N ASN A 140 26.31 3.61 -29.16
CA ASN A 140 27.24 4.74 -29.06
C ASN A 140 26.58 6.12 -29.28
N GLU A 141 25.25 6.16 -29.36
CA GLU A 141 24.47 7.38 -29.56
C GLU A 141 23.86 7.89 -28.25
N LEU A 142 23.50 9.18 -28.22
CA LEU A 142 22.73 9.81 -27.14
C LEU A 142 21.25 9.40 -27.20
N LEU A 143 20.52 9.67 -26.13
CA LEU A 143 19.05 9.60 -26.14
C LEU A 143 18.47 10.48 -27.26
N ASP A 144 17.41 9.99 -27.90
CA ASP A 144 16.68 10.74 -28.93
C ASP A 144 15.58 11.60 -28.28
N ALA A 145 15.83 12.90 -28.13
CA ALA A 145 14.82 13.84 -27.62
C ALA A 145 13.78 14.23 -28.67
N GLN A 146 14.10 14.11 -29.97
CA GLN A 146 13.18 14.52 -31.02
C GLN A 146 11.99 13.55 -31.09
N VAL A 147 12.25 12.24 -31.07
CA VAL A 147 11.18 11.24 -31.07
C VAL A 147 10.25 11.37 -29.86
N VAL A 148 10.79 11.79 -28.72
CA VAL A 148 10.00 12.05 -27.50
C VAL A 148 9.08 13.24 -27.72
N THR A 149 9.63 14.35 -28.21
CA THR A 149 8.87 15.57 -28.51
C THR A 149 7.75 15.31 -29.51
N ASP A 150 8.05 14.58 -30.58
CA ASP A 150 7.07 14.24 -31.63
C ASP A 150 5.93 13.39 -31.08
N LYS A 151 6.25 12.38 -30.26
CA LYS A 151 5.25 11.47 -29.68
C LYS A 151 4.38 12.15 -28.61
N PHE A 152 4.95 12.97 -27.74
CA PHE A 152 4.15 13.73 -26.76
C PHE A 152 3.31 14.81 -27.43
N SER A 153 3.79 15.43 -28.51
CA SER A 153 2.99 16.38 -29.31
C SER A 153 1.79 15.71 -29.95
N ALA A 154 1.97 14.50 -30.51
CA ALA A 154 0.89 13.71 -31.04
C ALA A 154 -0.14 13.32 -29.96
N MET A 155 0.35 12.89 -28.78
CA MET A 155 -0.52 12.53 -27.65
C MET A 155 -1.30 13.73 -27.10
N ALA A 156 -0.67 14.90 -27.00
CA ALA A 156 -1.34 16.12 -26.57
C ALA A 156 -2.48 16.52 -27.53
N ALA A 157 -2.24 16.42 -28.84
CA ALA A 157 -3.29 16.64 -29.85
C ALA A 157 -4.44 15.62 -29.76
N ASP A 158 -4.11 14.35 -29.49
CA ASP A 158 -5.10 13.29 -29.29
C ASP A 158 -5.97 13.56 -28.05
N ILE A 159 -5.36 13.97 -26.93
CA ILE A 159 -6.06 14.37 -25.70
C ILE A 159 -6.98 15.56 -25.94
N GLU A 160 -6.51 16.61 -26.63
CA GLU A 160 -7.33 17.78 -26.96
C GLU A 160 -8.55 17.40 -27.80
N SER A 161 -8.38 16.48 -28.76
CA SER A 161 -9.47 16.01 -29.61
C SER A 161 -10.56 15.22 -28.85
N HIS A 162 -10.19 14.47 -27.80
CA HIS A 162 -11.11 13.65 -27.02
C HIS A 162 -11.74 14.40 -25.84
N THR A 163 -11.00 15.32 -25.21
CA THR A 163 -11.42 15.98 -23.95
C THR A 163 -11.85 17.43 -24.15
N GLY A 164 -11.49 18.05 -25.29
CA GLY A 164 -11.65 19.49 -25.51
C GLY A 164 -10.72 20.37 -24.67
N ALA A 165 -9.89 19.77 -23.79
CA ALA A 165 -8.94 20.48 -22.96
C ALA A 165 -7.55 20.50 -23.62
N ARG A 166 -7.06 21.70 -23.92
CA ARG A 166 -5.72 21.88 -24.48
C ARG A 166 -4.67 21.75 -23.38
N ARG A 167 -3.70 20.86 -23.60
CA ARG A 167 -2.52 20.69 -22.76
C ARG A 167 -1.26 20.73 -23.61
N SER A 168 -0.20 21.32 -23.07
CA SER A 168 1.12 21.26 -23.68
C SER A 168 1.71 19.83 -23.56
N PRO A 169 2.58 19.43 -24.49
CA PRO A 169 3.29 18.14 -24.41
C PRO A 169 4.04 17.95 -23.08
N GLU A 170 4.54 19.04 -22.49
CA GLU A 170 5.21 19.08 -21.20
C GLU A 170 4.26 18.78 -20.03
N GLU A 171 3.07 19.39 -20.02
CA GLU A 171 2.04 19.11 -19.00
C GLU A 171 1.54 17.66 -19.09
N VAL A 172 1.43 17.13 -20.31
CA VAL A 172 1.09 15.71 -20.54
C VAL A 172 2.18 14.81 -19.96
N ALA A 173 3.45 15.08 -20.24
CA ALA A 173 4.58 14.34 -19.71
C ALA A 173 4.69 14.44 -18.18
N GLU A 174 4.55 15.64 -17.61
CA GLU A 174 4.51 15.85 -16.16
C GLU A 174 3.37 15.05 -15.51
N GLY A 175 2.17 15.05 -16.11
CA GLY A 175 1.03 14.27 -15.61
C GLY A 175 1.32 12.76 -15.53
N PHE A 176 2.07 12.18 -16.47
CA PHE A 176 2.49 10.78 -16.35
C PHE A 176 3.51 10.56 -15.23
N ILE A 177 4.40 11.52 -15.00
CA ILE A 177 5.32 11.47 -13.85
C ILE A 177 4.53 11.51 -12.55
N ASP A 178 3.46 12.31 -12.47
CA ASP A 178 2.59 12.41 -11.28
C ASP A 178 1.91 11.07 -10.97
N ILE A 179 1.42 10.38 -12.00
CA ILE A 179 0.82 9.05 -11.86
C ILE A 179 1.86 8.03 -11.38
N ALA A 180 3.06 8.04 -11.97
CA ALA A 180 4.14 7.15 -11.54
C ALA A 180 4.58 7.43 -10.08
N VAL A 181 4.74 8.70 -9.71
CA VAL A 181 5.05 9.13 -8.33
C VAL A 181 3.95 8.70 -7.37
N GLY A 182 2.68 8.85 -7.75
CA GLY A 182 1.53 8.40 -6.96
C GLY A 182 1.54 6.90 -6.71
N ALA A 183 1.83 6.10 -7.73
CA ALA A 183 1.95 4.64 -7.61
C ALA A 183 3.10 4.21 -6.67
N MET A 184 4.28 4.85 -6.79
CA MET A 184 5.44 4.60 -5.93
C MET A 184 5.18 5.00 -4.47
N ALA A 185 4.60 6.19 -4.25
CA ALA A 185 4.21 6.65 -2.92
C ALA A 185 3.15 5.75 -2.28
N ASN A 186 2.20 5.25 -3.07
CA ASN A 186 1.20 4.29 -2.58
C ASN A 186 1.86 3.01 -2.04
N ALA A 187 2.82 2.44 -2.78
CA ALA A 187 3.50 1.24 -2.31
C ALA A 187 4.29 1.46 -1.01
N ILE A 188 4.93 2.63 -0.87
CA ILE A 188 5.58 3.02 0.39
C ILE A 188 4.56 3.13 1.54
N LYS A 189 3.38 3.72 1.28
CA LYS A 189 2.29 3.78 2.26
C LYS A 189 1.79 2.39 2.63
N LYS A 190 1.65 1.48 1.67
CA LYS A 190 1.19 0.11 1.90
C LYS A 190 2.10 -0.64 2.88
N ILE A 191 3.42 -0.54 2.73
CA ILE A 191 4.34 -1.24 3.64
C ILE A 191 4.42 -0.61 5.04
N SER A 192 4.13 0.69 5.15
CA SER A 192 4.26 1.44 6.40
C SER A 192 2.98 1.51 7.21
N VAL A 193 1.85 1.85 6.58
CA VAL A 193 0.53 1.95 7.22
C VAL A 193 0.04 0.60 7.70
N ALA A 194 0.26 -0.47 6.93
CA ALA A 194 -0.05 -1.85 7.32
C ALA A 194 0.57 -2.27 8.66
N ARG A 195 1.64 -1.58 9.06
CA ARG A 195 2.45 -1.90 10.24
C ARG A 195 2.43 -0.77 11.29
N GLY A 196 1.64 0.28 11.06
CA GLY A 196 1.47 1.39 11.99
C GLY A 196 2.63 2.40 12.05
N TYR A 197 3.48 2.48 11.02
CA TYR A 197 4.61 3.41 10.98
C TYR A 197 4.22 4.81 10.45
N ASP A 198 4.69 5.86 11.12
CA ASP A 198 4.61 7.24 10.65
C ASP A 198 5.83 7.59 9.78
N VAL A 199 5.70 7.41 8.47
CA VAL A 199 6.80 7.61 7.49
C VAL A 199 7.29 9.05 7.40
N THR A 200 6.53 10.04 7.87
CA THR A 200 6.94 11.45 7.82
C THR A 200 8.20 11.73 8.64
N ARG A 201 8.52 10.83 9.58
CA ARG A 201 9.69 10.90 10.48
C ARG A 201 10.92 10.17 9.94
N TYR A 202 10.82 9.58 8.76
CA TYR A 202 11.86 8.75 8.15
C TYR A 202 12.62 9.55 7.09
N THR A 203 13.81 9.08 6.75
CA THR A 203 14.55 9.54 5.56
C THR A 203 14.24 8.63 4.38
N LEU A 204 13.97 9.20 3.20
CA LEU A 204 13.82 8.42 1.97
C LEU A 204 15.20 8.19 1.36
N GLN A 205 15.69 6.95 1.35
CA GLN A 205 16.94 6.63 0.69
C GLN A 205 16.69 6.17 -0.74
N CYS A 206 17.07 7.00 -1.71
CA CYS A 206 16.89 6.69 -3.11
C CYS A 206 18.13 6.03 -3.72
N PHE A 207 17.90 5.00 -4.53
CA PHE A 207 18.93 4.32 -5.30
C PHE A 207 18.29 3.67 -6.55
N GLY A 208 19.12 2.96 -7.32
CA GLY A 208 18.77 2.57 -8.69
C GLY A 208 18.93 3.74 -9.66
N GLY A 209 19.14 3.44 -10.94
CA GLY A 209 19.49 4.46 -11.94
C GLY A 209 18.41 5.54 -12.17
N ALA A 210 17.16 5.26 -11.79
CA ALA A 210 16.04 6.19 -11.92
C ALA A 210 15.53 6.73 -10.57
N GLY A 211 16.01 6.24 -9.42
CA GLY A 211 15.50 6.66 -8.10
C GLY A 211 15.66 8.16 -7.84
N GLY A 212 16.86 8.69 -8.08
CA GLY A 212 17.15 10.12 -7.91
C GLY A 212 16.28 11.04 -8.77
N GLN A 213 15.70 10.55 -9.87
CA GLN A 213 14.87 11.35 -10.79
C GLN A 213 13.51 11.71 -10.18
N HIS A 214 13.03 10.90 -9.23
CA HIS A 214 11.69 11.03 -8.65
C HIS A 214 11.69 11.22 -7.13
N ALA A 215 12.84 11.07 -6.46
CA ALA A 215 12.94 11.01 -5.01
C ALA A 215 12.32 12.22 -4.29
N CYS A 216 12.59 13.46 -4.72
CA CYS A 216 12.00 14.66 -4.11
C CYS A 216 10.45 14.67 -4.22
N ARG A 217 9.91 14.29 -5.39
CA ARG A 217 8.45 14.25 -5.61
C ARG A 217 7.77 13.12 -4.82
N VAL A 218 8.43 11.96 -4.73
CA VAL A 218 7.97 10.84 -3.90
C VAL A 218 7.99 11.22 -2.43
N ALA A 219 9.06 11.86 -1.94
CA ALA A 219 9.14 12.38 -0.59
C ALA A 219 8.04 13.40 -0.30
N ASP A 220 7.78 14.33 -1.21
CA ASP A 220 6.69 15.31 -1.10
C ASP A 220 5.30 14.65 -1.00
N ALA A 221 5.04 13.61 -1.81
CA ALA A 221 3.79 12.85 -1.78
C ALA A 221 3.59 12.05 -0.48
N LEU A 222 4.68 11.74 0.22
CA LEU A 222 4.70 11.03 1.51
C LEU A 222 4.78 11.97 2.71
N GLY A 223 4.98 13.28 2.49
CA GLY A 223 5.19 14.25 3.57
C GLY A 223 6.55 14.07 4.27
N MET A 224 7.53 13.49 3.59
CA MET A 224 8.90 13.34 4.09
C MET A 224 9.71 14.60 3.74
N THR A 225 10.61 14.99 4.63
CA THR A 225 11.38 16.25 4.50
C THR A 225 12.83 16.05 4.12
N ARG A 226 13.29 14.79 4.03
CA ARG A 226 14.68 14.43 3.77
C ARG A 226 14.79 13.24 2.83
N VAL A 227 15.66 13.39 1.83
CA VAL A 227 16.13 12.33 0.93
C VAL A 227 17.62 12.13 1.15
N PHE A 228 18.07 10.88 1.08
CA PHE A 228 19.48 10.50 1.15
C PHE A 228 19.86 9.70 -0.10
N ALA A 229 20.97 10.08 -0.74
CA ALA A 229 21.48 9.39 -1.92
C ALA A 229 22.98 9.11 -1.77
N HIS A 230 23.35 7.85 -1.98
CA HIS A 230 24.73 7.40 -1.97
C HIS A 230 25.38 7.61 -3.35
N PRO A 231 26.69 7.93 -3.46
CA PRO A 231 27.38 8.16 -4.75
C PRO A 231 27.35 6.96 -5.70
N LEU A 232 27.20 5.76 -5.13
CA LEU A 232 27.03 4.51 -5.89
C LEU A 232 25.55 4.14 -6.05
N GLY A 233 24.62 5.09 -5.97
CA GLY A 233 23.16 4.85 -6.01
C GLY A 233 22.72 3.97 -7.17
N GLY A 234 23.24 4.20 -8.38
CA GLY A 234 22.93 3.38 -9.55
C GLY A 234 23.40 1.92 -9.49
N VAL A 235 24.29 1.57 -8.56
CA VAL A 235 24.84 0.22 -8.34
C VAL A 235 24.83 -0.19 -6.86
N LEU A 236 23.97 0.45 -6.05
CA LEU A 236 23.99 0.30 -4.59
C LEU A 236 23.74 -1.13 -4.15
N SER A 237 22.95 -1.89 -4.91
CA SER A 237 22.69 -3.31 -4.65
C SER A 237 23.95 -4.16 -4.72
N ALA A 238 24.83 -3.91 -5.69
CA ALA A 238 26.12 -4.59 -5.78
C ALA A 238 27.07 -4.15 -4.66
N TYR A 239 27.07 -2.86 -4.31
CA TYR A 239 27.85 -2.36 -3.18
C TYR A 239 27.41 -2.99 -1.85
N GLY A 240 26.10 -3.04 -1.60
CA GLY A 240 25.51 -3.61 -0.41
C GLY A 240 25.73 -5.12 -0.28
N MET A 241 25.82 -5.87 -1.39
CA MET A 241 26.30 -7.26 -1.35
C MET A 241 27.72 -7.36 -0.77
N GLY A 242 28.60 -6.40 -1.06
CA GLY A 242 29.94 -6.33 -0.49
C GLY A 242 29.98 -5.88 0.97
N LEU A 243 28.96 -5.15 1.43
CA LEU A 243 28.80 -4.73 2.83
C LEU A 243 28.07 -5.76 3.71
N ALA A 244 27.57 -6.85 3.11
CA ALA A 244 26.73 -7.80 3.82
C ALA A 244 27.53 -8.58 4.87
N ASP A 245 26.96 -8.66 6.06
CA ASP A 245 27.43 -9.58 7.08
C ASP A 245 27.15 -11.01 6.66
N GLN A 246 27.95 -11.94 7.19
CA GLN A 246 27.71 -13.36 6.99
C GLN A 246 26.83 -13.86 8.13
N GLY A 247 25.70 -14.49 7.79
CA GLY A 247 24.70 -14.90 8.76
C GLY A 247 24.25 -16.35 8.56
N VAL A 248 24.04 -17.06 9.66
CA VAL A 248 23.41 -18.39 9.68
C VAL A 248 22.15 -18.32 10.52
N ILE A 249 21.03 -18.76 9.96
CA ILE A 249 19.74 -18.82 10.65
C ILE A 249 19.34 -20.28 10.85
N ARG A 250 18.91 -20.59 12.06
CA ARG A 250 18.40 -21.91 12.45
C ARG A 250 17.10 -21.75 13.21
N GLN A 251 16.16 -22.67 13.02
CA GLN A 251 14.85 -22.62 13.65
C GLN A 251 14.40 -24.03 14.05
N ALA A 252 13.65 -24.11 15.14
CA ALA A 252 13.00 -25.34 15.61
C ALA A 252 11.58 -25.06 16.10
N ALA A 253 10.64 -25.96 15.80
CA ALA A 253 9.27 -25.90 16.31
C ALA A 253 9.20 -26.34 17.78
N ILE A 254 8.30 -25.72 18.55
CA ILE A 254 8.06 -25.99 19.98
C ILE A 254 6.61 -26.41 20.22
N GLU A 255 5.65 -25.64 19.70
CA GLU A 255 4.19 -25.84 19.79
C GLU A 255 3.65 -26.13 21.21
N ARG A 256 4.00 -25.29 22.20
CA ARG A 256 3.55 -25.44 23.60
C ARG A 256 3.12 -24.13 24.25
N PRO A 257 2.28 -24.16 25.30
CA PRO A 257 1.96 -22.98 26.11
C PRO A 257 3.22 -22.31 26.65
N LEU A 258 3.30 -20.97 26.60
CA LEU A 258 4.49 -20.19 26.96
C LEU A 258 5.06 -20.57 28.33
N VAL A 259 4.19 -20.70 29.33
CA VAL A 259 4.59 -21.04 30.70
C VAL A 259 5.18 -22.45 30.80
N GLU A 260 4.71 -23.40 29.99
CA GLU A 260 5.16 -24.80 29.97
C GLU A 260 6.39 -25.01 29.06
N ALA A 261 6.69 -24.03 28.21
CA ALA A 261 7.70 -24.14 27.17
C ALA A 261 9.08 -23.59 27.55
N LEU A 262 9.20 -22.84 28.66
CA LEU A 262 10.41 -22.04 28.96
C LEU A 262 11.71 -22.86 28.95
N ASP A 263 11.77 -23.97 29.67
CA ASP A 263 12.99 -24.80 29.75
C ASP A 263 13.38 -25.37 28.38
N LEU A 264 12.37 -25.78 27.60
CA LEU A 264 12.57 -26.31 26.24
C LEU A 264 12.99 -25.21 25.27
N VAL A 265 12.41 -24.01 25.39
CA VAL A 265 12.78 -22.82 24.62
C VAL A 265 14.24 -22.47 24.85
N GLN A 266 14.68 -22.40 26.11
CA GLN A 266 16.07 -22.08 26.44
C GLN A 266 17.03 -23.14 25.89
N THR A 267 16.73 -24.42 26.13
CA THR A 267 17.55 -25.53 25.63
C THR A 267 17.71 -25.48 24.10
N ARG A 268 16.60 -25.27 23.38
CA ARG A 268 16.63 -25.19 21.91
C ARG A 268 17.34 -23.96 21.39
N LEU A 269 17.20 -22.81 22.05
CA LEU A 269 17.94 -21.60 21.68
C LEU A 269 19.46 -21.83 21.83
N ASP A 270 19.90 -22.49 22.90
CA ASP A 270 21.32 -22.76 23.13
C ASP A 270 21.90 -23.75 22.11
N GLU A 271 21.17 -24.85 21.83
CA GLU A 271 21.55 -25.84 20.80
C GLU A 271 21.67 -25.20 19.40
N LEU A 272 20.68 -24.40 19.00
CA LEU A 272 20.68 -23.73 17.70
C LEU A 272 21.78 -22.65 17.63
N SER A 273 22.08 -21.97 18.74
CA SER A 273 23.16 -20.98 18.82
C SER A 273 24.53 -21.62 18.62
N ALA A 274 24.79 -22.75 19.27
CA ALA A 274 26.02 -23.51 19.08
C ALA A 274 26.17 -24.00 17.64
N ALA A 275 25.13 -24.66 17.10
CA ALA A 275 25.16 -25.21 15.75
C ALA A 275 25.36 -24.13 14.67
N ALA A 276 24.71 -22.97 14.80
CA ALA A 276 24.88 -21.86 13.86
C ALA A 276 26.27 -21.21 13.95
N SER A 277 26.82 -21.08 15.16
CA SER A 277 28.17 -20.53 15.38
C SER A 277 29.27 -21.45 14.82
N ASP A 278 29.14 -22.76 15.01
CA ASP A 278 30.06 -23.77 14.47
C ASP A 278 30.05 -23.79 12.94
N GLU A 279 28.86 -23.64 12.34
CA GLU A 279 28.73 -23.54 10.90
C GLU A 279 29.40 -22.30 10.32
N LEU A 280 29.14 -21.14 10.93
CA LEU A 280 29.74 -19.90 10.47
C LEU A 280 31.27 -19.97 10.61
N THR A 281 31.79 -20.47 11.73
CA THR A 281 33.24 -20.67 11.93
C THR A 281 33.87 -21.58 10.86
N ARG A 282 33.19 -22.66 10.46
CA ARG A 282 33.67 -23.56 9.38
C ARG A 282 33.71 -22.90 8.01
N GLN A 283 32.90 -21.88 7.75
CA GLN A 283 32.90 -21.13 6.50
C GLN A 283 34.11 -20.18 6.37
N GLY A 284 34.98 -20.10 7.39
CA GLY A 284 36.23 -19.36 7.32
C GLY A 284 36.06 -17.85 7.48
N VAL A 285 35.06 -17.41 8.26
CA VAL A 285 34.83 -15.98 8.49
C VAL A 285 36.01 -15.37 9.25
N SER A 286 36.31 -14.10 8.95
CA SER A 286 37.35 -13.33 9.62
C SER A 286 37.13 -13.30 11.14
N SER A 287 38.19 -13.06 11.90
CA SER A 287 38.28 -13.19 13.37
C SER A 287 37.41 -12.19 14.18
N GLY A 288 36.32 -11.68 13.61
CA GLY A 288 35.37 -10.80 14.27
C GLY A 288 34.52 -11.50 15.33
N ALA A 289 34.03 -10.74 16.31
CA ALA A 289 33.11 -11.27 17.33
C ALA A 289 31.77 -11.67 16.69
N LEU A 290 31.33 -12.90 16.97
CA LEU A 290 30.00 -13.38 16.57
C LEU A 290 28.92 -12.69 17.40
N LYS A 291 27.87 -12.20 16.74
CA LYS A 291 26.65 -11.71 17.38
C LYS A 291 25.56 -12.76 17.27
N VAL A 292 24.96 -13.14 18.40
CA VAL A 292 23.88 -14.13 18.46
C VAL A 292 22.57 -13.41 18.78
N HIS A 293 21.56 -13.60 17.93
CA HIS A 293 20.21 -13.09 18.12
C HIS A 293 19.25 -14.26 18.34
N GLN A 294 18.70 -14.33 19.55
CA GLN A 294 17.74 -15.35 19.96
C GLN A 294 16.31 -14.77 19.91
N ARG A 295 15.38 -15.50 19.29
CA ARG A 295 13.99 -15.05 19.11
C ARG A 295 13.00 -16.17 19.38
N VAL A 296 11.86 -15.82 19.96
CA VAL A 296 10.74 -16.72 20.26
C VAL A 296 9.52 -16.27 19.45
N HIS A 297 8.86 -17.23 18.80
CA HIS A 297 7.69 -16.98 17.96
C HIS A 297 6.45 -17.29 18.81
N VAL A 298 5.71 -16.25 19.19
CA VAL A 298 4.59 -16.34 20.15
C VAL A 298 3.29 -15.95 19.47
N ARG A 299 2.22 -16.70 19.74
CA ARG A 299 0.86 -16.40 19.24
C ARG A 299 -0.17 -16.62 20.34
N TYR A 300 -1.34 -16.01 20.18
CA TYR A 300 -2.50 -16.39 21.00
C TYR A 300 -2.97 -17.80 20.60
N GLU A 301 -3.39 -18.59 21.58
CA GLU A 301 -3.98 -19.90 21.36
C GLU A 301 -5.19 -19.81 20.43
N GLY A 302 -5.26 -20.71 19.44
CA GLY A 302 -6.29 -20.68 18.41
C GLY A 302 -6.16 -19.51 17.41
N THR A 303 -4.96 -18.94 17.26
CA THR A 303 -4.60 -18.03 16.16
C THR A 303 -3.42 -18.60 15.39
N ASP A 304 -3.33 -18.36 14.07
CA ASP A 304 -2.30 -18.98 13.22
C ASP A 304 -1.07 -18.09 12.94
N SER A 305 -1.03 -16.88 13.50
CA SER A 305 0.03 -15.92 13.23
C SER A 305 0.86 -15.65 14.49
N ALA A 306 2.11 -16.10 14.51
CA ALA A 306 3.06 -15.72 15.54
C ALA A 306 3.67 -14.34 15.29
N LEU A 307 3.87 -13.61 16.39
CA LEU A 307 4.76 -12.46 16.45
C LEU A 307 6.11 -12.93 16.97
N VAL A 308 7.17 -12.41 16.35
CA VAL A 308 8.54 -12.72 16.72
C VAL A 308 8.96 -11.75 17.82
N VAL A 309 9.42 -12.29 18.94
CA VAL A 309 9.86 -11.54 20.11
C VAL A 309 11.34 -11.80 20.36
N ALA A 310 12.14 -10.75 20.49
CA ALA A 310 13.55 -10.86 20.86
C ALA A 310 13.68 -11.30 22.33
N VAL A 311 14.59 -12.23 22.59
CA VAL A 311 14.95 -12.64 23.97
C VAL A 311 16.23 -11.93 24.37
N VAL A 312 16.19 -11.18 25.47
CA VAL A 312 17.37 -10.60 26.10
C VAL A 312 17.65 -11.42 27.36
N ASP A 313 18.88 -11.93 27.50
CA ASP A 313 19.41 -12.59 28.71
C ASP A 313 18.49 -13.62 29.40
N GLN A 314 18.19 -14.74 28.72
CA GLN A 314 17.32 -15.83 29.25
C GLN A 314 15.94 -15.32 29.72
N GLY A 315 15.24 -14.60 28.83
CA GLY A 315 13.99 -13.91 29.15
C GLY A 315 12.93 -14.80 29.81
N SER A 316 12.34 -14.27 30.88
CA SER A 316 11.23 -14.89 31.60
C SER A 316 9.93 -14.90 30.77
N ALA A 317 8.97 -15.75 31.14
CA ALA A 317 7.65 -15.74 30.49
C ALA A 317 6.98 -14.36 30.55
N ALA A 318 7.20 -13.58 31.61
CA ALA A 318 6.61 -12.25 31.77
C ALA A 318 7.19 -11.24 30.76
N GLU A 319 8.50 -11.30 30.50
CA GLU A 319 9.15 -10.42 29.52
C GLU A 319 8.74 -10.77 28.09
N ILE A 320 8.71 -12.06 27.77
CA ILE A 320 8.23 -12.54 26.46
C ILE A 320 6.77 -12.12 26.24
N GLN A 321 5.92 -12.25 27.26
CA GLN A 321 4.53 -11.80 27.21
C GLN A 321 4.42 -10.29 27.02
N ALA A 322 5.15 -9.48 27.80
CA ALA A 322 5.08 -8.03 27.70
C ALA A 322 5.53 -7.51 26.33
N ALA A 323 6.61 -8.08 25.78
CA ALA A 323 7.09 -7.74 24.45
C ALA A 323 6.13 -8.21 23.34
N PHE A 324 5.55 -9.40 23.47
CA PHE A 324 4.47 -9.86 22.59
C PHE A 324 3.28 -8.90 22.61
N GLU A 325 2.79 -8.52 23.80
CA GLU A 325 1.64 -7.62 23.96
C GLU A 325 1.92 -6.22 23.40
N ALA A 326 3.13 -5.70 23.58
CA ALA A 326 3.53 -4.42 23.01
C ALA A 326 3.51 -4.46 21.47
N ALA A 327 4.13 -5.48 20.88
CA ALA A 327 4.12 -5.71 19.44
C ALA A 327 2.69 -5.95 18.90
N TYR A 328 1.88 -6.69 19.64
CA TYR A 328 0.50 -6.99 19.28
C TYR A 328 -0.38 -5.73 19.33
N ARG A 329 -0.28 -4.88 20.37
CA ARG A 329 -1.00 -3.60 20.43
C ARG A 329 -0.56 -2.65 19.33
N GLN A 330 0.73 -2.60 19.00
CA GLN A 330 1.21 -1.75 17.90
C GLN A 330 0.59 -2.16 16.56
N ARG A 331 0.44 -3.47 16.33
CA ARG A 331 -0.06 -4.00 15.06
C ARG A 331 -1.58 -4.08 14.96
N PHE A 332 -2.27 -4.38 16.06
CA PHE A 332 -3.71 -4.69 16.06
C PHE A 332 -4.54 -3.76 16.94
N ALA A 333 -3.91 -2.87 17.74
CA ALA A 333 -4.55 -1.88 18.62
C ALA A 333 -5.41 -2.44 19.78
N PHE A 334 -5.45 -3.76 20.01
CA PHE A 334 -6.12 -4.40 21.15
C PHE A 334 -5.30 -5.59 21.67
N LEU A 335 -5.76 -6.26 22.74
CA LEU A 335 -5.21 -7.53 23.24
C LEU A 335 -6.33 -8.56 23.44
N MET A 336 -5.99 -9.85 23.35
CA MET A 336 -6.90 -10.97 23.66
C MET A 336 -6.59 -11.53 25.05
N THR A 337 -6.92 -10.80 26.11
CA THR A 337 -6.52 -11.11 27.50
C THR A 337 -7.02 -12.46 28.01
N GLU A 338 -8.07 -13.00 27.41
CA GLU A 338 -8.69 -14.28 27.78
C GLU A 338 -8.04 -15.49 27.10
N ARG A 339 -7.08 -15.27 26.17
CA ARG A 339 -6.40 -16.37 25.45
C ARG A 339 -4.99 -16.60 26.00
N ARG A 340 -4.60 -17.88 26.10
CA ARG A 340 -3.24 -18.29 26.45
C ARG A 340 -2.26 -17.94 25.34
N LEU A 341 -0.99 -17.77 25.68
CA LEU A 341 0.10 -17.64 24.71
C LEU A 341 0.72 -19.00 24.41
N LEU A 342 0.92 -19.29 23.13
CA LEU A 342 1.64 -20.45 22.62
C LEU A 342 2.97 -20.02 22.02
N VAL A 343 4.03 -20.76 22.30
CA VAL A 343 5.30 -20.69 21.58
C VAL A 343 5.20 -21.65 20.39
N GLU A 344 5.15 -21.09 19.18
CA GLU A 344 5.14 -21.86 17.94
C GLU A 344 6.54 -22.43 17.66
N ALA A 345 7.56 -21.58 17.71
CA ALA A 345 8.93 -21.91 17.35
C ALA A 345 9.95 -21.02 18.06
N VAL A 346 11.21 -21.43 18.00
CA VAL A 346 12.37 -20.61 18.36
C VAL A 346 13.30 -20.49 17.17
N SER A 347 13.93 -19.34 17.01
CA SER A 347 14.90 -19.11 15.94
C SER A 347 16.13 -18.40 16.46
N VAL A 348 17.29 -18.84 15.98
CA VAL A 348 18.58 -18.21 16.26
C VAL A 348 19.19 -17.72 14.96
N GLU A 349 19.73 -16.53 15.01
CA GLU A 349 20.53 -15.93 13.96
C GLU A 349 21.92 -15.59 14.51
N VAL A 350 22.96 -16.16 13.92
CA VAL A 350 24.35 -15.83 14.25
C VAL A 350 24.94 -15.03 13.10
N ILE A 351 25.47 -13.86 13.42
CA ILE A 351 26.00 -12.89 12.47
C ILE A 351 27.49 -12.67 12.76
N ALA A 352 28.32 -12.75 11.74
CA ALA A 352 29.69 -12.30 11.76
C ALA A 352 29.83 -11.06 10.87
N ALA A 353 30.50 -10.03 11.38
CA ALA A 353 30.73 -8.80 10.64
C ALA A 353 31.45 -9.12 9.32
N GLY A 354 30.94 -8.58 8.20
CA GLY A 354 31.62 -8.68 6.92
C GLY A 354 32.92 -7.85 6.90
N ASP A 355 33.82 -8.14 5.96
CA ASP A 355 35.06 -7.37 5.74
C ASP A 355 34.78 -6.07 4.94
N ALA A 356 33.73 -5.33 5.34
CA ALA A 356 33.30 -4.13 4.65
C ALA A 356 34.40 -3.05 4.66
N PRO A 357 34.78 -2.48 3.50
CA PRO A 357 35.75 -1.40 3.46
C PRO A 357 35.16 -0.12 4.09
N ASN A 358 35.94 0.57 4.91
CA ASN A 358 35.57 1.89 5.40
C ASN A 358 35.53 2.90 4.24
N GLU A 359 34.47 3.69 4.17
CA GLU A 359 34.38 4.78 3.19
C GLU A 359 35.38 5.90 3.54
N PRO A 360 36.03 6.50 2.52
CA PRO A 360 36.96 7.60 2.75
C PRO A 360 36.21 8.83 3.26
N GLN A 361 36.66 9.37 4.39
CA GLN A 361 36.19 10.65 4.89
C GLN A 361 37.08 11.78 4.36
N PHE A 362 36.45 12.78 3.76
CA PHE A 362 37.09 13.94 3.16
C PHE A 362 36.96 15.17 4.05
N GLU A 363 37.94 16.07 3.97
CA GLU A 363 37.92 17.35 4.71
C GLU A 363 36.92 18.33 4.08
N VAL A 364 36.02 18.87 4.92
CA VAL A 364 35.06 19.91 4.51
C VAL A 364 35.74 21.27 4.65
N THR A 365 36.28 21.79 3.55
CA THR A 365 37.13 23.01 3.55
C THR A 365 36.32 24.30 3.46
N ALA A 366 35.17 24.31 2.76
CA ALA A 366 34.26 25.46 2.71
C ALA A 366 32.83 25.04 2.33
N ILE A 367 31.82 25.68 2.95
CA ILE A 367 30.41 25.55 2.55
C ILE A 367 30.13 26.57 1.45
N GLY A 368 29.63 26.13 0.30
CA GLY A 368 29.38 27.02 -0.83
C GLY A 368 28.58 26.35 -1.96
N ALA A 369 28.19 27.12 -2.97
CA ALA A 369 27.47 26.57 -4.12
C ALA A 369 28.38 25.64 -4.94
N ALA A 370 27.82 24.51 -5.40
CA ALA A 370 28.52 23.64 -6.33
C ALA A 370 28.76 24.34 -7.69
N PRO A 371 29.84 24.01 -8.41
CA PRO A 371 30.06 24.51 -9.76
C PRO A 371 28.96 24.00 -10.70
N SER A 372 28.34 24.93 -11.44
CA SER A 372 27.38 24.58 -12.49
C SER A 372 28.13 24.38 -13.81
N ALA A 373 27.91 23.23 -14.45
CA ALA A 373 28.44 22.94 -15.78
C ALA A 373 27.63 23.62 -16.88
N ALA A 374 26.31 23.78 -16.68
CA ALA A 374 25.41 24.47 -17.59
C ALA A 374 24.12 24.92 -16.88
N THR A 375 23.44 25.89 -17.48
CA THR A 375 22.03 26.20 -17.17
C THR A 375 21.15 25.55 -18.23
N VAL A 376 20.18 24.74 -17.82
CA VAL A 376 19.32 23.96 -18.71
C VAL A 376 17.84 24.18 -18.39
N ARG A 377 16.96 23.91 -19.35
CA ARG A 377 15.52 24.02 -19.16
C ARG A 377 14.98 22.77 -18.47
N MET A 378 14.21 22.96 -17.39
CA MET A 378 13.51 21.91 -16.66
C MET A 378 12.07 22.33 -16.38
N PHE A 379 11.10 21.50 -16.74
CA PHE A 379 9.69 21.73 -16.45
C PHE A 379 9.33 21.01 -15.14
N SER A 380 8.77 21.76 -14.18
CA SER A 380 8.30 21.21 -12.91
C SER A 380 7.26 22.11 -12.27
N GLY A 381 6.17 21.52 -11.79
CA GLY A 381 5.04 22.23 -11.20
C GLY A 381 4.35 23.17 -12.18
N GLY A 382 4.08 22.69 -13.41
CA GLY A 382 3.39 23.45 -14.45
C GLY A 382 4.17 24.63 -15.04
N THR A 383 5.46 24.76 -14.72
CA THR A 383 6.28 25.91 -15.14
C THR A 383 7.66 25.47 -15.58
N TRP A 384 8.23 26.19 -16.53
CA TRP A 384 9.62 26.01 -16.95
C TRP A 384 10.57 26.82 -16.08
N TRP A 385 11.64 26.17 -15.65
CA TRP A 385 12.73 26.73 -14.86
C TRP A 385 14.04 26.70 -15.64
N ASP A 386 14.89 27.68 -15.36
CA ASP A 386 16.31 27.63 -15.71
C ASP A 386 17.06 26.95 -14.57
N ALA A 387 17.27 25.64 -14.71
CA ALA A 387 17.85 24.79 -13.69
C ALA A 387 19.38 24.71 -13.83
N ASN A 388 20.07 24.68 -12.69
CA ASN A 388 21.51 24.43 -12.68
C ASN A 388 21.77 22.94 -12.95
N LEU A 389 22.60 22.66 -13.95
CA LEU A 389 23.15 21.33 -14.18
C LEU A 389 24.53 21.24 -13.52
N VAL A 390 24.67 20.29 -12.62
CA VAL A 390 25.90 20.01 -11.86
C VAL A 390 26.37 18.62 -12.25
N VAL A 391 27.64 18.50 -12.66
CA VAL A 391 28.28 17.20 -12.88
C VAL A 391 28.80 16.72 -11.54
N ARG A 392 28.42 15.51 -11.12
CA ARG A 392 28.68 15.01 -9.78
C ARG A 392 30.17 14.95 -9.45
N GLU A 393 31.01 14.57 -10.41
CA GLU A 393 32.46 14.48 -10.27
C GLU A 393 33.15 15.82 -9.96
N ASP A 394 32.50 16.95 -10.27
CA ASP A 394 33.04 18.29 -10.03
C ASP A 394 32.65 18.84 -8.64
N THR A 395 31.84 18.10 -7.89
CA THR A 395 31.41 18.50 -6.54
C THR A 395 32.43 18.11 -5.47
N ARG A 396 32.38 18.79 -4.32
CA ARG A 396 33.26 18.55 -3.18
C ARG A 396 32.43 18.56 -1.89
N PRO A 397 32.88 17.85 -0.84
CA PRO A 397 32.30 17.95 0.50
C PRO A 397 32.09 19.39 0.95
N GLY A 398 30.89 19.71 1.44
CA GLY A 398 30.48 21.06 1.80
C GLY A 398 29.74 21.83 0.70
N HIS A 399 29.78 21.36 -0.55
CA HIS A 399 29.01 21.98 -1.62
C HIS A 399 27.50 21.83 -1.41
N VAL A 400 26.77 22.86 -1.82
CA VAL A 400 25.32 22.98 -1.74
C VAL A 400 24.76 23.20 -3.15
N ILE A 401 23.66 22.53 -3.45
CA ILE A 401 22.97 22.55 -4.75
C ILE A 401 21.49 22.85 -4.45
N THR A 402 21.08 24.09 -4.67
CA THR A 402 19.69 24.51 -4.42
C THR A 402 18.84 24.26 -5.67
N GLY A 403 17.69 23.61 -5.49
CA GLY A 403 16.74 23.36 -6.56
C GLY A 403 16.07 24.65 -7.06
N PRO A 404 15.62 24.72 -8.32
CA PRO A 404 15.64 23.67 -9.34
C PRO A 404 17.05 23.36 -9.88
N ALA A 405 17.47 22.10 -9.78
CA ALA A 405 18.78 21.65 -10.25
C ALA A 405 18.78 20.17 -10.64
N ILE A 406 19.73 19.80 -11.51
CA ILE A 406 19.96 18.43 -11.98
C ILE A 406 21.40 18.06 -11.67
N ILE A 407 21.59 16.95 -10.97
CA ILE A 407 22.89 16.36 -10.69
C ILE A 407 23.07 15.19 -11.65
N ALA A 408 23.95 15.36 -12.62
CA ALA A 408 24.29 14.34 -13.61
C ALA A 408 25.41 13.45 -13.07
N GLU A 409 25.18 12.14 -13.05
CA GLU A 409 26.10 11.12 -12.56
C GLU A 409 26.35 10.10 -13.67
N LYS A 410 27.47 9.35 -13.60
CA LYS A 410 27.77 8.31 -14.60
C LYS A 410 26.72 7.20 -14.67
N ASN A 411 26.08 6.88 -13.54
CA ASN A 411 25.18 5.74 -13.39
C ASN A 411 23.78 6.14 -12.89
N ALA A 412 23.50 7.43 -12.71
CA ALA A 412 22.23 7.93 -12.21
C ALA A 412 21.99 9.39 -12.63
N THR A 413 20.78 9.88 -12.38
CA THR A 413 20.47 11.31 -12.45
C THR A 413 19.62 11.65 -11.25
N THR A 414 20.04 12.67 -10.50
CA THR A 414 19.34 13.11 -9.29
C THR A 414 18.76 14.50 -9.52
N VAL A 415 17.44 14.64 -9.37
CA VAL A 415 16.73 15.91 -9.52
C VAL A 415 16.49 16.53 -8.15
N VAL A 416 16.95 17.78 -7.99
CA VAL A 416 16.65 18.61 -6.82
C VAL A 416 15.52 19.55 -7.23
N GLU A 417 14.29 19.21 -6.85
CA GLU A 417 13.08 19.97 -7.18
C GLU A 417 13.09 21.39 -6.56
N PRO A 418 12.32 22.35 -7.11
CA PRO A 418 12.11 23.64 -6.44
C PRO A 418 11.71 23.48 -4.96
N GLY A 419 12.32 24.29 -4.08
CA GLY A 419 12.10 24.22 -2.63
C GLY A 419 12.88 23.12 -1.89
N TRP A 420 13.71 22.35 -2.61
CA TRP A 420 14.67 21.40 -2.05
C TRP A 420 16.11 21.88 -2.21
N GLN A 421 17.00 21.39 -1.36
CA GLN A 421 18.43 21.69 -1.42
C GLN A 421 19.26 20.45 -1.09
N ALA A 422 20.18 20.09 -1.97
CA ALA A 422 21.15 19.03 -1.72
C ALA A 422 22.45 19.58 -1.12
N ARG A 423 23.08 18.79 -0.26
CA ARG A 423 24.40 19.05 0.32
C ARG A 423 25.28 17.81 0.18
N VAL A 424 26.53 18.02 -0.24
CA VAL A 424 27.56 16.97 -0.27
C VAL A 424 28.18 16.84 1.11
N THR A 425 28.13 15.64 1.70
CA THR A 425 28.67 15.37 3.05
C THR A 425 30.18 15.11 3.03
N ALA A 426 30.78 14.94 4.21
CA ALA A 426 32.19 14.54 4.35
C ALA A 426 32.49 13.13 3.79
N LEU A 427 31.47 12.28 3.65
CA LEU A 427 31.56 10.96 3.02
C LEU A 427 31.15 11.00 1.53
N ASP A 428 31.07 12.20 0.96
CA ASP A 428 30.65 12.44 -0.42
C ASP A 428 29.19 12.03 -0.72
N HIS A 429 28.38 11.71 0.29
CA HIS A 429 26.94 11.44 0.12
C HIS A 429 26.16 12.70 -0.22
N LEU A 430 24.97 12.54 -0.79
CA LEU A 430 24.00 13.62 -0.95
C LEU A 430 22.90 13.53 0.11
N VAL A 431 22.78 14.58 0.91
CA VAL A 431 21.61 14.80 1.77
C VAL A 431 20.77 15.91 1.13
N ILE A 432 19.52 15.62 0.80
CA ILE A 432 18.60 16.55 0.14
C ILE A 432 17.48 16.88 1.11
N ASP A 433 17.47 18.11 1.60
CA ASP A 433 16.50 18.60 2.58
C ASP A 433 15.47 19.52 1.91
N ARG A 434 14.22 19.43 2.37
CA ARG A 434 13.16 20.37 2.02
C ARG A 434 13.41 21.68 2.78
N ILE A 435 13.73 22.76 2.06
CA ILE A 435 14.08 24.07 2.66
C ILE A 435 12.92 25.07 2.63
N GLU A 436 11.99 24.91 1.70
CA GLU A 436 10.77 25.72 1.65
C GLU A 436 9.60 24.92 2.19
N VAL A 437 8.83 25.52 3.09
CA VAL A 437 7.59 24.90 3.59
C VAL A 437 6.71 24.58 2.40
N ARG A 438 6.22 23.35 2.34
CA ARG A 438 5.29 22.92 1.30
C ARG A 438 4.06 23.82 1.37
N GLU A 439 3.87 24.69 0.38
CA GLU A 439 2.53 25.19 0.12
C GLU A 439 1.65 23.96 -0.07
N ALA A 440 0.52 23.86 0.62
CA ALA A 440 -0.48 22.84 0.32
C ALA A 440 -0.97 23.07 -1.12
N ARG A 441 -0.22 22.58 -2.11
CA ARG A 441 -0.57 22.59 -3.55
C ARG A 441 -1.66 21.54 -3.75
N MET A 442 -2.73 21.76 -4.51
CA MET A 442 -3.06 22.79 -5.50
C MET A 442 -4.50 23.29 -5.23
N ALA A 443 -4.84 24.50 -5.70
CA ALA A 443 -6.24 24.90 -5.90
C ALA A 443 -6.85 24.03 -7.02
N ILE A 444 -7.17 22.78 -6.69
CA ILE A 444 -7.78 21.83 -7.60
C ILE A 444 -9.23 22.26 -7.78
N GLY A 445 -9.64 22.44 -9.04
CA GLY A 445 -11.01 22.73 -9.38
C GLY A 445 -11.88 21.47 -9.34
N THR A 446 -13.19 21.66 -9.39
CA THR A 446 -14.16 20.56 -9.50
C THR A 446 -14.31 20.00 -10.92
N GLN A 447 -13.63 20.59 -11.91
CA GLN A 447 -13.66 20.14 -13.30
C GLN A 447 -12.84 18.85 -13.48
N VAL A 448 -13.26 18.00 -14.42
CA VAL A 448 -12.59 16.74 -14.71
C VAL A 448 -11.21 17.00 -15.29
N ASP A 449 -10.18 16.52 -14.60
CA ASP A 449 -8.81 16.49 -15.08
C ASP A 449 -8.38 15.03 -15.22
N PRO A 450 -8.07 14.53 -16.43
CA PRO A 450 -7.70 13.13 -16.66
C PRO A 450 -6.51 12.59 -15.84
N VAL A 451 -5.58 13.45 -15.42
CA VAL A 451 -4.44 13.05 -14.55
C VAL A 451 -4.95 12.92 -13.13
N MET A 452 -5.67 13.93 -12.65
CA MET A 452 -6.25 13.89 -11.30
C MET A 452 -7.30 12.80 -11.16
N LEU A 453 -8.02 12.44 -12.22
CA LEU A 453 -8.97 11.34 -12.24
C LEU A 453 -8.28 10.03 -11.86
N GLU A 454 -7.12 9.75 -12.47
CA GLU A 454 -6.34 8.56 -12.14
C GLU A 454 -5.73 8.67 -10.73
N VAL A 455 -5.29 9.85 -10.30
CA VAL A 455 -4.80 10.09 -8.93
C VAL A 455 -5.90 9.79 -7.90
N PHE A 456 -7.08 10.39 -8.03
CA PHE A 456 -8.20 10.18 -7.13
C PHE A 456 -8.71 8.75 -7.15
N ASN A 457 -8.79 8.11 -8.32
CA ASN A 457 -9.11 6.68 -8.44
C ASN A 457 -8.15 5.83 -7.58
N ASN A 458 -6.83 6.04 -7.72
CA ASN A 458 -5.84 5.33 -6.92
C ASN A 458 -5.94 5.66 -5.43
N LEU A 459 -6.25 6.91 -5.06
CA LEU A 459 -6.43 7.30 -3.67
C LEU A 459 -7.66 6.64 -3.03
N PHE A 460 -8.81 6.61 -3.72
CA PHE A 460 -10.02 5.93 -3.19
C PHE A 460 -9.81 4.42 -3.05
N MET A 461 -9.20 3.79 -4.05
CA MET A 461 -8.85 2.37 -3.99
C MET A 461 -7.90 2.06 -2.84
N ASN A 462 -6.91 2.92 -2.59
CA ASN A 462 -5.98 2.78 -1.46
C ASN A 462 -6.72 2.77 -0.12
N ILE A 463 -7.68 3.66 0.08
CA ILE A 463 -8.47 3.65 1.32
C ILE A 463 -9.19 2.31 1.49
N ALA A 464 -9.88 1.83 0.45
CA ALA A 464 -10.57 0.55 0.49
C ALA A 464 -9.61 -0.62 0.80
N GLU A 465 -8.41 -0.62 0.20
CA GLU A 465 -7.36 -1.62 0.49
C GLU A 465 -6.84 -1.52 1.93
N GLN A 466 -6.64 -0.31 2.47
CA GLN A 466 -6.21 -0.12 3.86
C GLN A 466 -7.28 -0.63 4.85
N MET A 467 -8.56 -0.39 4.55
CA MET A 467 -9.67 -0.97 5.32
C MET A 467 -9.62 -2.49 5.26
N GLY A 468 -9.46 -3.07 4.06
CA GLY A 468 -9.39 -4.52 3.87
C GLY A 468 -8.22 -5.16 4.63
N LEU A 469 -7.07 -4.51 4.62
CA LEU A 469 -5.90 -4.98 5.36
C LEU A 469 -6.10 -4.89 6.88
N GLN A 470 -6.76 -3.83 7.36
CA GLN A 470 -7.15 -3.70 8.76
C GLN A 470 -8.11 -4.82 9.17
N LEU A 471 -9.11 -5.12 8.34
CA LEU A 471 -10.08 -6.20 8.57
C LEU A 471 -9.38 -7.56 8.62
N GLN A 472 -8.59 -7.89 7.60
CA GLN A 472 -7.86 -9.14 7.53
C GLN A 472 -6.96 -9.37 8.76
N ASN A 473 -6.26 -8.33 9.20
CA ASN A 473 -5.34 -8.42 10.34
C ASN A 473 -6.04 -8.57 11.69
N THR A 474 -7.25 -8.04 11.84
CA THR A 474 -7.97 -8.00 13.13
C THR A 474 -9.11 -9.01 13.24
N ALA A 475 -9.50 -9.66 12.14
CA ALA A 475 -10.56 -10.67 12.11
C ALA A 475 -10.23 -11.90 12.96
N TYR A 476 -11.29 -12.50 13.51
CA TYR A 476 -11.25 -13.68 14.37
C TYR A 476 -11.52 -14.98 13.60
N SER A 477 -12.31 -14.93 12.52
CA SER A 477 -12.62 -16.10 11.70
C SER A 477 -11.62 -16.33 10.58
N VAL A 478 -11.38 -17.61 10.28
CA VAL A 478 -10.54 -18.07 9.17
C VAL A 478 -11.11 -17.63 7.81
N ASN A 479 -12.44 -17.52 7.70
CA ASN A 479 -13.10 -17.09 6.47
C ASN A 479 -12.68 -15.67 6.08
N ILE A 480 -12.70 -14.73 7.01
CA ILE A 480 -12.27 -13.35 6.75
C ILE A 480 -10.73 -13.28 6.70
N LYS A 481 -10.04 -13.86 7.69
CA LYS A 481 -8.58 -13.68 7.84
C LYS A 481 -7.74 -14.38 6.76
N GLU A 482 -8.12 -15.60 6.36
CA GLU A 482 -7.30 -16.46 5.51
C GLU A 482 -7.93 -16.76 4.16
N ARG A 483 -9.24 -17.03 4.12
CA ARG A 483 -9.96 -17.22 2.85
C ARG A 483 -10.24 -15.92 2.12
N LEU A 484 -10.06 -14.78 2.81
CA LEU A 484 -10.29 -13.42 2.30
C LEU A 484 -11.72 -13.23 1.77
N ASP A 485 -12.68 -13.88 2.45
CA ASP A 485 -14.09 -13.78 2.12
C ASP A 485 -14.71 -12.55 2.78
N PHE A 486 -14.28 -11.38 2.30
CA PHE A 486 -14.73 -10.07 2.76
C PHE A 486 -14.56 -9.03 1.66
N SER A 487 -15.20 -7.88 1.80
CA SER A 487 -14.96 -6.69 0.96
C SER A 487 -15.02 -5.43 1.81
N CYS A 488 -14.20 -4.45 1.46
CA CYS A 488 -14.22 -3.11 2.04
C CYS A 488 -14.40 -2.09 0.92
N ALA A 489 -15.24 -1.10 1.14
CA ALA A 489 -15.66 -0.19 0.10
C ALA A 489 -15.99 1.23 0.60
N LEU A 490 -15.83 2.18 -0.32
CA LEU A 490 -16.21 3.59 -0.18
C LEU A 490 -17.46 3.89 -0.99
N PHE A 491 -18.33 4.73 -0.45
CA PHE A 491 -19.59 5.13 -1.08
C PHE A 491 -19.79 6.65 -0.98
N ASP A 492 -20.43 7.21 -2.01
CA ASP A 492 -20.84 8.63 -2.00
C ASP A 492 -22.00 8.89 -1.02
N ALA A 493 -22.47 10.14 -0.95
CA ALA A 493 -23.57 10.55 -0.06
C ALA A 493 -24.91 9.85 -0.37
N GLN A 494 -25.06 9.27 -1.56
CA GLN A 494 -26.24 8.54 -2.01
C GLN A 494 -26.11 7.02 -1.79
N GLY A 495 -24.95 6.54 -1.35
CA GLY A 495 -24.67 5.13 -1.14
C GLY A 495 -24.27 4.38 -2.42
N ASN A 496 -23.86 5.09 -3.48
CA ASN A 496 -23.31 4.46 -4.67
C ASN A 496 -21.83 4.15 -4.47
N LEU A 497 -21.39 3.00 -4.99
CA LEU A 497 -20.01 2.54 -4.87
C LEU A 497 -19.02 3.47 -5.60
N ILE A 498 -17.91 3.79 -4.94
CA ILE A 498 -16.78 4.55 -5.49
C ILE A 498 -15.56 3.66 -5.69
N ALA A 499 -15.19 2.90 -4.66
CA ALA A 499 -14.01 2.04 -4.67
C ALA A 499 -14.25 0.80 -3.81
N ASN A 500 -13.70 -0.35 -4.21
CA ASN A 500 -13.82 -1.62 -3.50
C ASN A 500 -12.50 -2.39 -3.56
N ALA A 501 -12.02 -2.90 -2.42
CA ALA A 501 -10.81 -3.70 -2.35
C ALA A 501 -10.94 -5.05 -3.12
N PRO A 502 -9.88 -5.53 -3.79
CA PRO A 502 -9.93 -6.70 -4.65
C PRO A 502 -9.96 -8.01 -3.84
N HIS A 503 -11.15 -8.44 -3.41
CA HIS A 503 -11.33 -9.69 -2.67
C HIS A 503 -12.44 -10.55 -3.27
N MET A 504 -13.72 -10.19 -3.07
CA MET A 504 -14.85 -11.00 -3.54
C MET A 504 -15.78 -10.25 -4.51
N PRO A 505 -15.79 -10.59 -5.82
CA PRO A 505 -16.60 -9.89 -6.82
C PRO A 505 -18.11 -9.90 -6.54
N VAL A 506 -18.61 -10.94 -5.85
CA VAL A 506 -20.05 -11.09 -5.53
C VAL A 506 -20.58 -9.94 -4.64
N HIS A 507 -19.70 -9.25 -3.91
CA HIS A 507 -20.06 -8.14 -3.04
C HIS A 507 -20.25 -6.80 -3.79
N LEU A 508 -19.70 -6.65 -5.01
CA LEU A 508 -19.60 -5.37 -5.71
C LEU A 508 -20.97 -4.68 -5.91
N GLY A 509 -21.97 -5.44 -6.37
CA GLY A 509 -23.31 -4.89 -6.60
C GLY A 509 -24.16 -4.81 -5.33
N SER A 510 -24.10 -5.85 -4.50
CA SER A 510 -25.02 -6.05 -3.37
C SER A 510 -24.73 -5.14 -2.17
N MET A 511 -23.46 -4.76 -1.95
CA MET A 511 -23.12 -3.83 -0.87
C MET A 511 -23.77 -2.46 -1.04
N SER A 512 -23.85 -1.92 -2.27
CA SER A 512 -24.50 -0.62 -2.51
C SER A 512 -25.97 -0.62 -2.05
N GLU A 513 -26.69 -1.71 -2.29
CA GLU A 513 -28.08 -1.86 -1.83
C GLU A 513 -28.19 -2.01 -0.31
N SER A 514 -27.19 -2.63 0.34
CA SER A 514 -27.11 -2.65 1.82
C SER A 514 -26.94 -1.24 2.40
N ILE A 515 -26.04 -0.44 1.81
CA ILE A 515 -25.81 0.95 2.23
C ILE A 515 -27.09 1.75 2.03
N LYS A 516 -27.69 1.72 0.83
CA LYS A 516 -28.92 2.46 0.52
C LYS A 516 -30.08 2.06 1.44
N THR A 517 -30.20 0.78 1.81
CA THR A 517 -31.20 0.32 2.77
C THR A 517 -30.99 0.94 4.15
N VAL A 518 -29.76 0.91 4.67
CA VAL A 518 -29.42 1.55 5.95
C VAL A 518 -29.68 3.05 5.89
N VAL A 519 -29.34 3.72 4.78
CA VAL A 519 -29.64 5.14 4.57
C VAL A 519 -31.14 5.40 4.60
N ALA A 520 -31.93 4.66 3.84
CA ALA A 520 -33.37 4.84 3.75
C ALA A 520 -34.08 4.62 5.09
N ARG A 521 -33.72 3.55 5.82
CA ARG A 521 -34.36 3.18 7.09
C ARG A 521 -34.02 4.09 8.25
N ASN A 522 -32.88 4.78 8.19
CA ASN A 522 -32.42 5.65 9.27
C ASN A 522 -32.37 7.14 8.83
N ALA A 523 -33.01 7.49 7.71
CA ALA A 523 -33.04 8.85 7.17
C ALA A 523 -33.49 9.87 8.23
N GLY A 524 -32.68 10.92 8.42
CA GLY A 524 -32.94 11.97 9.41
C GLY A 524 -32.67 11.60 10.87
N THR A 525 -32.25 10.37 11.16
CA THR A 525 -31.98 9.90 12.54
C THR A 525 -30.53 9.53 12.81
N MET A 526 -29.73 9.32 11.74
CA MET A 526 -28.30 9.03 11.84
C MET A 526 -27.54 10.18 12.52
N LYS A 527 -26.53 9.83 13.32
CA LYS A 527 -25.66 10.79 14.00
C LYS A 527 -24.18 10.43 13.81
N PRO A 528 -23.26 11.39 14.02
CA PRO A 528 -21.84 11.09 14.11
C PRO A 528 -21.56 10.00 15.15
N GLY A 529 -20.75 9.01 14.77
CA GLY A 529 -20.40 7.87 15.63
C GLY A 529 -21.42 6.73 15.64
N ASP A 530 -22.51 6.82 14.87
CA ASP A 530 -23.39 5.67 14.65
C ASP A 530 -22.72 4.66 13.69
N VAL A 531 -22.96 3.36 13.92
CA VAL A 531 -22.58 2.26 13.02
C VAL A 531 -23.71 1.26 12.96
N TYR A 532 -24.01 0.75 11.76
CA TYR A 532 -25.11 -0.16 11.51
C TYR A 532 -24.60 -1.50 11.00
N ALA A 533 -25.35 -2.58 11.25
CA ALA A 533 -25.08 -3.91 10.74
C ALA A 533 -26.33 -4.52 10.11
N LEU A 534 -26.15 -5.23 8.99
CA LEU A 534 -27.18 -6.03 8.33
C LEU A 534 -26.59 -7.23 7.59
N ASN A 535 -27.35 -8.30 7.43
CA ASN A 535 -27.05 -9.44 6.55
C ASN A 535 -28.27 -9.88 5.72
N ASP A 536 -29.39 -9.17 5.82
CA ASP A 536 -30.65 -9.54 5.19
C ASP A 536 -30.51 -9.63 3.65
N PRO A 537 -30.66 -10.83 3.04
CA PRO A 537 -30.51 -11.01 1.60
C PRO A 537 -31.55 -10.25 0.77
N TYR A 538 -32.73 -10.00 1.34
CA TYR A 538 -33.78 -9.24 0.66
C TYR A 538 -33.44 -7.76 0.47
N HIS A 539 -32.46 -7.24 1.22
CA HIS A 539 -32.09 -5.82 1.24
C HIS A 539 -30.59 -5.60 0.99
N GLY A 540 -29.99 -6.42 0.13
CA GLY A 540 -28.62 -6.26 -0.32
C GLY A 540 -27.60 -7.17 0.36
N GLY A 541 -28.01 -8.03 1.30
CA GLY A 541 -27.21 -9.18 1.70
C GLY A 541 -27.04 -10.18 0.54
N THR A 542 -25.96 -10.95 0.56
CA THR A 542 -25.71 -12.05 -0.40
C THR A 542 -26.27 -13.36 0.13
N HIS A 543 -26.03 -13.63 1.40
CA HIS A 543 -26.64 -14.69 2.22
C HIS A 543 -26.40 -14.34 3.71
N LEU A 544 -27.07 -15.02 4.65
CA LEU A 544 -26.98 -14.67 6.07
C LEU A 544 -25.56 -14.65 6.67
N PRO A 545 -24.62 -15.54 6.29
CA PRO A 545 -23.24 -15.43 6.78
C PRO A 545 -22.54 -14.10 6.46
N ASP A 546 -22.96 -13.39 5.41
CA ASP A 546 -22.32 -12.16 4.97
C ASP A 546 -22.89 -10.95 5.69
N VAL A 547 -22.23 -10.56 6.78
CA VAL A 547 -22.66 -9.41 7.57
C VAL A 547 -21.95 -8.16 7.04
N THR A 548 -22.75 -7.15 6.68
CA THR A 548 -22.30 -5.83 6.25
C THR A 548 -22.39 -4.84 7.40
N VAL A 549 -21.26 -4.21 7.72
CA VAL A 549 -21.17 -3.13 8.70
C VAL A 549 -20.99 -1.81 7.95
N VAL A 550 -21.85 -0.83 8.27
CA VAL A 550 -21.99 0.45 7.55
C VAL A 550 -21.73 1.60 8.51
N THR A 551 -20.82 2.50 8.14
CA THR A 551 -20.47 3.67 8.94
C THR A 551 -20.74 4.96 8.16
N PRO A 552 -21.71 5.80 8.57
CA PRO A 552 -21.90 7.14 8.04
C PRO A 552 -20.73 8.06 8.40
N VAL A 553 -20.21 8.80 7.42
CA VAL A 553 -19.04 9.67 7.58
C VAL A 553 -19.44 11.13 7.71
N TYR A 554 -18.95 11.77 8.78
CA TYR A 554 -19.09 13.20 9.06
C TYR A 554 -17.69 13.83 9.21
N LEU A 555 -17.51 15.03 8.66
CA LEU A 555 -16.20 15.73 8.67
C LEU A 555 -15.93 16.52 9.97
N ASP A 556 -16.97 16.97 10.68
CA ASP A 556 -16.81 17.86 11.84
C ASP A 556 -16.60 17.12 13.18
N PHE A 557 -16.41 15.80 13.15
CA PHE A 557 -16.32 14.98 14.36
C PHE A 557 -14.97 14.25 14.44
N VAL A 558 -14.13 14.59 15.40
CA VAL A 558 -12.94 13.78 15.73
C VAL A 558 -13.42 12.55 16.50
N GLY A 559 -13.15 11.34 15.98
CA GLY A 559 -13.61 10.08 16.55
C GLY A 559 -13.21 9.90 18.02
N VAL A 560 -14.14 9.38 18.82
CA VAL A 560 -13.87 8.97 20.20
C VAL A 560 -13.19 7.61 20.16
N ALA A 561 -11.93 7.54 20.60
CA ALA A 561 -11.27 6.26 20.86
C ALA A 561 -12.13 5.43 21.82
N LEU A 562 -12.36 4.16 21.48
CA LEU A 562 -12.99 3.18 22.35
C LEU A 562 -12.14 3.01 23.62
N SER A 563 -12.43 3.80 24.65
CA SER A 563 -11.75 3.73 25.93
C SER A 563 -12.41 2.66 26.80
N PRO A 564 -11.67 1.71 27.39
CA PRO A 564 -12.27 0.67 28.23
C PRO A 564 -12.82 1.18 29.57
N LYS A 565 -12.64 2.46 29.94
CA LYS A 565 -13.15 3.00 31.21
C LYS A 565 -13.52 4.48 31.08
N GLY A 566 -14.73 4.81 31.55
CA GLY A 566 -15.28 6.16 31.58
C GLY A 566 -14.38 7.13 32.36
N GLY A 567 -14.13 8.29 31.74
CA GLY A 567 -13.39 9.40 32.32
C GLY A 567 -13.28 10.54 31.32
N GLU A 568 -14.12 11.56 31.48
CA GLU A 568 -14.11 12.78 30.69
C GLU A 568 -12.78 13.54 30.85
N ARG A 569 -12.22 14.01 29.73
CA ARG A 569 -11.40 15.23 29.68
C ARG A 569 -11.31 15.75 28.24
N SER A 570 -11.97 16.88 27.99
CA SER A 570 -11.81 17.71 26.79
C SER A 570 -10.76 18.81 27.05
N LEU A 571 -9.86 19.03 26.09
CA LEU A 571 -8.95 20.18 26.04
C LEU A 571 -9.39 21.13 24.91
N PRO A 572 -9.36 22.47 25.09
CA PRO A 572 -9.78 23.40 24.05
C PRO A 572 -8.61 23.78 23.13
N GLY A 573 -8.74 23.49 21.82
CA GLY A 573 -7.85 24.00 20.77
C GLY A 573 -8.32 25.35 20.23
N LYS A 574 -7.41 26.33 20.15
CA LYS A 574 -7.63 27.68 19.60
C LYS A 574 -7.85 27.65 18.09
N GLY A 575 -8.83 28.42 17.61
CA GLY A 575 -9.15 28.57 16.19
C GLY A 575 -8.10 29.33 15.40
N GLY A 576 -7.73 28.77 14.24
CA GLY A 576 -7.04 29.43 13.15
C GLY A 576 -7.92 29.41 11.89
N GLU A 577 -7.81 30.45 11.07
CA GLU A 577 -8.52 30.63 9.81
C GLU A 577 -8.19 29.48 8.84
N GLY A 578 -9.20 28.70 8.48
CA GLY A 578 -9.06 27.40 7.79
C GLY A 578 -10.03 26.32 8.29
N ALA A 579 -10.86 26.63 9.30
CA ALA A 579 -11.83 25.69 9.86
C ALA A 579 -12.90 25.28 8.83
N LEU A 580 -13.11 23.96 8.70
CA LEU A 580 -14.24 23.35 8.01
C LEU A 580 -15.56 24.03 8.43
N PRO A 581 -16.50 24.28 7.51
CA PRO A 581 -17.78 24.90 7.84
C PRO A 581 -18.54 24.03 8.84
N ARG A 582 -18.87 24.59 10.01
CA ARG A 582 -19.65 23.90 11.05
C ARG A 582 -21.02 23.50 10.49
N LEU A 583 -21.19 22.22 10.18
CA LEU A 583 -22.48 21.64 9.84
C LEU A 583 -23.33 21.55 11.11
N GLY A 584 -24.56 22.08 11.04
CA GLY A 584 -25.50 22.09 12.16
C GLY A 584 -25.93 20.67 12.55
N ALA A 585 -26.41 20.51 13.79
CA ALA A 585 -27.07 19.29 14.22
C ALA A 585 -28.25 18.99 13.26
N GLY A 586 -28.14 17.91 12.48
CA GLY A 586 -29.11 17.52 11.45
C GLY A 586 -28.58 17.47 10.02
N SER A 587 -27.30 17.78 9.77
CA SER A 587 -26.71 17.59 8.44
C SER A 587 -26.57 16.10 8.09
N PRO A 588 -26.88 15.69 6.84
CA PRO A 588 -26.77 14.30 6.42
C PRO A 588 -25.29 13.85 6.37
N PRO A 589 -25.02 12.53 6.46
CA PRO A 589 -23.69 12.00 6.18
C PRO A 589 -23.21 12.43 4.79
N LEU A 590 -21.92 12.71 4.67
CA LEU A 590 -21.32 13.15 3.40
C LEU A 590 -20.80 12.00 2.56
N PHE A 591 -20.46 10.89 3.21
CA PHE A 591 -19.98 9.65 2.60
C PHE A 591 -20.43 8.47 3.47
N TYR A 592 -20.26 7.26 2.95
CA TYR A 592 -20.33 6.04 3.76
C TYR A 592 -19.11 5.17 3.50
N VAL A 593 -18.69 4.44 4.53
CA VAL A 593 -17.74 3.34 4.39
C VAL A 593 -18.42 2.06 4.83
N GLY A 594 -18.12 0.97 4.13
CA GLY A 594 -18.72 -0.33 4.38
C GLY A 594 -17.71 -1.44 4.36
N SER A 595 -17.89 -2.40 5.25
CA SER A 595 -17.15 -3.66 5.27
C SER A 595 -18.13 -4.82 5.33
N ARG A 596 -17.99 -5.80 4.45
CA ARG A 596 -18.74 -7.06 4.49
C ARG A 596 -17.75 -8.18 4.78
N GLY A 597 -18.10 -9.11 5.67
CA GLY A 597 -17.28 -10.26 5.98
C GLY A 597 -18.16 -11.50 6.12
N HIS A 598 -17.64 -12.64 5.69
CA HIS A 598 -18.32 -13.93 5.80
C HIS A 598 -18.07 -14.54 7.17
N HIS A 599 -19.10 -14.53 8.02
CA HIS A 599 -19.05 -15.14 9.35
C HIS A 599 -19.18 -16.66 9.23
N ALA A 600 -18.25 -17.41 9.84
CA ALA A 600 -18.21 -18.87 9.70
C ALA A 600 -19.48 -19.60 10.20
N ASP A 601 -20.24 -18.99 11.10
CA ASP A 601 -21.54 -19.48 11.58
C ASP A 601 -22.34 -18.28 12.12
N ILE A 602 -23.55 -18.08 11.62
CA ILE A 602 -24.54 -17.12 12.14
C ILE A 602 -25.79 -17.85 12.68
N GLY A 603 -25.69 -19.16 12.89
CA GLY A 603 -26.78 -20.05 13.32
C GLY A 603 -27.26 -21.01 12.24
N GLY A 604 -28.55 -21.32 12.26
CA GLY A 604 -29.21 -22.20 11.29
C GLY A 604 -29.28 -23.66 11.73
N ILE A 605 -29.99 -24.50 10.98
CA ILE A 605 -30.22 -25.91 11.33
C ILE A 605 -28.95 -26.77 11.22
N THR A 606 -27.98 -26.34 10.41
CA THR A 606 -26.65 -26.96 10.31
C THR A 606 -25.54 -25.96 10.62
N PRO A 607 -24.40 -26.41 11.17
CA PRO A 607 -23.20 -25.58 11.27
C PRO A 607 -22.79 -25.00 9.92
N GLY A 608 -22.26 -23.78 9.93
CA GLY A 608 -21.81 -23.08 8.71
C GLY A 608 -22.85 -22.18 8.07
N SER A 609 -24.11 -22.23 8.53
CA SER A 609 -25.19 -21.33 8.08
C SER A 609 -25.46 -21.31 6.57
N MET A 610 -25.14 -22.42 5.90
CA MET A 610 -25.52 -22.72 4.51
C MET A 610 -26.16 -24.13 4.40
N PRO A 611 -27.21 -24.43 5.18
CA PRO A 611 -27.93 -25.71 5.11
C PRO A 611 -28.55 -25.97 3.73
N PRO A 612 -28.20 -27.07 3.02
CA PRO A 612 -28.72 -27.34 1.69
C PRO A 612 -30.20 -27.79 1.68
N PHE A 613 -30.79 -28.05 2.86
CA PHE A 613 -32.16 -28.55 3.01
C PHE A 613 -33.10 -27.54 3.65
N SER A 614 -32.65 -26.29 3.83
CA SER A 614 -33.54 -25.24 4.33
C SER A 614 -34.63 -24.93 3.33
N THR A 615 -35.83 -24.76 3.86
CA THR A 615 -37.04 -24.36 3.12
C THR A 615 -37.47 -22.94 3.49
N ARG A 616 -36.91 -22.39 4.57
CA ARG A 616 -37.20 -21.05 5.08
C ARG A 616 -35.93 -20.38 5.58
N ILE A 617 -35.86 -19.06 5.48
CA ILE A 617 -34.67 -18.28 5.85
C ILE A 617 -34.31 -18.41 7.34
N GLU A 618 -35.29 -18.61 8.23
CA GLU A 618 -35.03 -18.76 9.67
C GLU A 618 -34.26 -20.07 9.98
N GLU A 619 -34.28 -21.03 9.06
CA GLU A 619 -33.51 -22.28 9.15
C GLU A 619 -32.04 -22.06 8.78
N GLU A 620 -31.68 -20.92 8.19
CA GLU A 620 -30.31 -20.59 7.81
C GLU A 620 -29.55 -19.80 8.90
N GLY A 621 -30.26 -19.21 9.86
CA GLY A 621 -29.67 -18.60 11.05
C GLY A 621 -30.26 -17.25 11.42
N VAL A 622 -29.45 -16.42 12.08
CA VAL A 622 -29.87 -15.12 12.56
C VAL A 622 -29.88 -14.11 11.41
N GLN A 623 -31.08 -13.62 11.08
CA GLN A 623 -31.28 -12.51 10.16
C GLN A 623 -31.16 -11.17 10.92
N ILE A 624 -30.29 -10.31 10.41
CA ILE A 624 -29.96 -8.97 10.89
C ILE A 624 -30.42 -7.99 9.81
N ASP A 625 -31.50 -7.29 10.09
CA ASP A 625 -32.16 -6.45 9.10
C ASP A 625 -31.60 -5.02 9.07
N ASN A 626 -31.66 -4.29 10.19
CA ASN A 626 -31.03 -2.97 10.35
C ASN A 626 -30.69 -2.75 11.84
N PHE A 627 -29.56 -3.28 12.28
CA PHE A 627 -29.17 -3.20 13.69
C PHE A 627 -28.22 -2.02 13.92
N LYS A 628 -28.57 -1.10 14.83
CA LYS A 628 -27.66 -0.05 15.28
C LYS A 628 -26.59 -0.64 16.20
N LEU A 629 -25.44 -0.99 15.64
CA LEU A 629 -24.32 -1.64 16.30
C LEU A 629 -23.57 -0.70 17.23
N ILE A 630 -23.39 0.56 16.81
CA ILE A 630 -22.85 1.64 17.65
C ILE A 630 -23.86 2.78 17.65
N ASP A 631 -24.17 3.29 18.85
CA ASP A 631 -25.04 4.47 19.04
C ASP A 631 -24.20 5.60 19.64
N GLY A 632 -23.93 6.63 18.84
CA GLY A 632 -23.12 7.79 19.27
C GLY A 632 -21.75 7.42 19.83
N GLY A 633 -21.05 6.46 19.23
CA GLY A 633 -19.74 5.98 19.69
C GLY A 633 -19.77 4.88 20.76
N VAL A 634 -20.95 4.45 21.24
CA VAL A 634 -21.08 3.38 22.23
C VAL A 634 -21.50 2.07 21.58
N LEU A 635 -20.62 1.07 21.62
CA LEU A 635 -20.88 -0.29 21.11
C LEU A 635 -22.02 -0.95 21.88
N GLN A 636 -23.06 -1.38 21.16
CA GLN A 636 -24.24 -2.06 21.70
C GLN A 636 -24.01 -3.57 21.88
N GLU A 637 -22.90 -3.94 22.51
CA GLU A 637 -22.40 -5.33 22.55
C GLU A 637 -23.42 -6.31 23.18
N GLU A 638 -24.01 -5.96 24.32
CA GLU A 638 -25.00 -6.83 24.98
C GLU A 638 -26.23 -7.08 24.11
N LYS A 639 -26.72 -6.04 23.42
CA LYS A 639 -27.89 -6.15 22.53
C LYS A 639 -27.58 -6.99 21.30
N MET A 640 -26.39 -6.82 20.72
CA MET A 640 -25.97 -7.61 19.57
C MET A 640 -25.73 -9.08 19.95
N MET A 641 -25.14 -9.33 21.12
CA MET A 641 -25.01 -10.69 21.66
C MET A 641 -26.37 -11.34 21.93
N ALA A 642 -27.35 -10.57 22.42
CA ALA A 642 -28.71 -11.06 22.59
C ALA A 642 -29.36 -11.40 21.24
N LEU A 643 -29.18 -10.57 20.21
CA LEU A 643 -29.65 -10.83 18.85
C LEU A 643 -29.04 -12.10 18.26
N LEU A 644 -27.72 -12.28 18.37
CA LEU A 644 -27.02 -13.47 17.88
C LEU A 644 -27.45 -14.76 18.62
N ARG A 645 -27.92 -14.63 19.86
CA ARG A 645 -28.46 -15.75 20.68
C ARG A 645 -29.97 -15.93 20.54
N SER A 646 -30.62 -15.12 19.70
CA SER A 646 -32.07 -15.17 19.48
C SER A 646 -32.45 -16.10 18.33
N GLY A 647 -33.76 -16.27 18.12
CA GLY A 647 -34.29 -17.13 17.06
C GLY A 647 -34.33 -18.62 17.45
N ALA A 648 -34.96 -19.43 16.59
CA ALA A 648 -35.05 -20.88 16.77
C ALA A 648 -33.70 -21.59 16.57
N HIS A 649 -32.83 -20.99 15.74
CA HIS A 649 -31.53 -21.53 15.37
C HIS A 649 -30.43 -20.47 15.57
N PRO A 650 -30.10 -20.14 16.83
CA PRO A 650 -29.16 -19.06 17.16
C PRO A 650 -27.74 -19.38 16.70
N SER A 651 -26.89 -18.34 16.66
CA SER A 651 -25.46 -18.50 16.43
C SER A 651 -24.83 -19.44 17.45
N ARG A 652 -24.00 -20.36 16.97
CA ARG A 652 -23.27 -21.31 17.81
C ARG A 652 -22.03 -20.69 18.44
N ASN A 653 -21.48 -19.64 17.83
CA ASN A 653 -20.27 -18.96 18.30
C ASN A 653 -20.42 -17.42 18.29
N PRO A 654 -21.33 -16.87 19.09
CA PRO A 654 -21.61 -15.43 19.11
C PRO A 654 -20.40 -14.58 19.53
N ALA A 655 -19.47 -15.16 20.30
CA ALA A 655 -18.23 -14.48 20.68
C ALA A 655 -17.30 -14.27 19.48
N GLN A 656 -17.16 -15.26 18.59
CA GLN A 656 -16.41 -15.10 17.34
C GLN A 656 -17.10 -14.11 16.40
N ASN A 657 -18.43 -14.16 16.28
CA ASN A 657 -19.15 -13.16 15.48
C ASN A 657 -18.90 -11.74 15.99
N MET A 658 -18.91 -11.53 17.32
CA MET A 658 -18.59 -10.25 17.92
C MET A 658 -17.15 -9.79 17.64
N GLY A 659 -16.20 -10.73 17.65
CA GLY A 659 -14.81 -10.47 17.26
C GLY A 659 -14.69 -9.98 15.82
N ASP A 660 -15.35 -10.64 14.88
CA ASP A 660 -15.38 -10.23 13.47
C ASP A 660 -16.10 -8.88 13.26
N LEU A 661 -17.21 -8.63 13.96
CA LEU A 661 -17.90 -7.33 13.94
C LEU A 661 -17.01 -6.19 14.44
N LYS A 662 -16.24 -6.43 15.52
CA LYS A 662 -15.25 -5.47 16.04
C LYS A 662 -14.14 -5.21 15.03
N ALA A 663 -13.67 -6.22 14.32
CA ALA A 663 -12.69 -6.08 13.24
C ALA A 663 -13.24 -5.24 12.07
N GLN A 664 -14.50 -5.47 11.68
CA GLN A 664 -15.21 -4.68 10.67
C GLN A 664 -15.39 -3.20 11.07
N ILE A 665 -15.75 -2.94 12.33
CA ILE A 665 -15.80 -1.57 12.88
C ILE A 665 -14.42 -0.89 12.76
N ALA A 666 -13.34 -1.58 13.15
CA ALA A 666 -11.98 -1.03 13.08
C ALA A 666 -11.56 -0.74 11.64
N ALA A 667 -11.92 -1.61 10.70
CA ALA A 667 -11.69 -1.40 9.27
C ALA A 667 -12.44 -0.16 8.75
N ASN A 668 -13.72 -0.01 9.10
CA ASN A 668 -14.50 1.17 8.74
C ASN A 668 -13.93 2.46 9.33
N GLU A 669 -13.54 2.48 10.60
CA GLU A 669 -12.91 3.64 11.22
C GLU A 669 -11.61 4.04 10.51
N LYS A 670 -10.82 3.07 10.06
CA LYS A 670 -9.65 3.33 9.22
C LYS A 670 -10.03 4.04 7.91
N GLY A 671 -11.12 3.61 7.27
CA GLY A 671 -11.66 4.27 6.08
C GLY A 671 -12.10 5.71 6.33
N VAL A 672 -12.80 5.95 7.45
CA VAL A 672 -13.22 7.29 7.90
C VAL A 672 -12.02 8.22 8.09
N GLN A 673 -10.96 7.75 8.74
CA GLN A 673 -9.76 8.55 8.99
C GLN A 673 -9.05 8.96 7.69
N GLU A 674 -8.89 8.05 6.74
CA GLU A 674 -8.22 8.37 5.48
C GLU A 674 -9.08 9.27 4.58
N LEU A 675 -10.41 9.11 4.58
CA LEU A 675 -11.32 10.04 3.90
C LEU A 675 -11.21 11.46 4.47
N ARG A 676 -11.13 11.61 5.80
CA ARG A 676 -10.93 12.92 6.44
C ARG A 676 -9.63 13.57 6.01
N LYS A 677 -8.52 12.83 6.05
CA LYS A 677 -7.21 13.31 5.57
C LYS A 677 -7.27 13.75 4.11
N MET A 678 -7.97 13.00 3.26
CA MET A 678 -8.15 13.36 1.86
C MET A 678 -8.93 14.66 1.71
N VAL A 679 -10.02 14.83 2.46
CA VAL A 679 -10.81 16.08 2.44
C VAL A 679 -10.03 17.27 3.00
N GLU A 680 -9.24 17.08 4.05
CA GLU A 680 -8.32 18.10 4.56
C GLU A 680 -7.29 18.52 3.50
N GLN A 681 -6.79 17.55 2.71
CA GLN A 681 -5.79 17.80 1.69
C GLN A 681 -6.35 18.46 0.43
N PHE A 682 -7.54 18.04 -0.03
CA PHE A 682 -8.06 18.39 -1.36
C PHE A 682 -9.32 19.26 -1.32
N SER A 683 -9.91 19.50 -0.16
CA SER A 683 -11.25 20.08 0.07
C SER A 683 -12.42 19.14 -0.30
N LEU A 684 -13.54 19.32 0.40
CA LEU A 684 -14.75 18.53 0.20
C LEU A 684 -15.33 18.62 -1.23
N PRO A 685 -15.49 19.82 -1.83
CA PRO A 685 -16.06 19.94 -3.17
C PRO A 685 -15.25 19.19 -4.23
N VAL A 686 -13.93 19.19 -4.11
CA VAL A 686 -13.04 18.47 -5.03
C VAL A 686 -13.21 16.97 -4.86
N VAL A 687 -13.13 16.46 -3.63
CA VAL A 687 -13.29 15.02 -3.37
C VAL A 687 -14.62 14.51 -3.91
N GLN A 688 -15.73 15.22 -3.68
CA GLN A 688 -17.04 14.85 -4.21
C GLN A 688 -17.11 14.89 -5.74
N ALA A 689 -16.54 15.92 -6.37
CA ALA A 689 -16.50 16.00 -7.83
C ALA A 689 -15.73 14.82 -8.44
N TYR A 690 -14.57 14.46 -7.88
CA TYR A 690 -13.77 13.34 -8.38
C TYR A 690 -14.38 11.97 -8.07
N MET A 691 -15.17 11.81 -7.01
CA MET A 691 -16.00 10.62 -6.83
C MET A 691 -16.96 10.44 -8.02
N GLY A 692 -17.64 11.52 -8.43
CA GLY A 692 -18.50 11.52 -9.62
C GLY A 692 -17.73 11.22 -10.91
N HIS A 693 -16.59 11.90 -11.13
CA HIS A 693 -15.77 11.66 -12.33
C HIS A 693 -15.27 10.20 -12.44
N VAL A 694 -14.94 9.57 -11.30
CA VAL A 694 -14.57 8.15 -11.25
C VAL A 694 -15.75 7.25 -11.66
N GLN A 695 -16.95 7.54 -11.18
CA GLN A 695 -18.17 6.80 -11.55
C GLN A 695 -18.50 6.97 -13.04
N ASP A 696 -18.49 8.20 -13.54
CA ASP A 696 -18.76 8.52 -14.96
C ASP A 696 -17.77 7.78 -15.88
N ASN A 697 -16.50 7.76 -15.51
CA ASN A 697 -15.47 7.04 -16.26
C ASN A 697 -15.67 5.51 -16.19
N ALA A 698 -16.11 4.97 -15.04
CA ALA A 698 -16.42 3.56 -14.91
C ALA A 698 -17.62 3.15 -15.80
N GLU A 699 -18.68 3.96 -15.82
CA GLU A 699 -19.83 3.77 -16.71
C GLU A 699 -19.39 3.79 -18.18
N GLU A 700 -18.67 4.84 -18.59
CA GLU A 700 -18.22 4.99 -19.98
C GLU A 700 -17.30 3.83 -20.40
N SER A 701 -16.43 3.35 -19.51
CA SER A 701 -15.59 2.18 -19.75
C SER A 701 -16.41 0.92 -20.05
N VAL A 702 -17.47 0.66 -19.28
CA VAL A 702 -18.36 -0.49 -19.50
C VAL A 702 -19.16 -0.30 -20.79
N ARG A 703 -19.68 0.90 -21.08
CA ARG A 703 -20.41 1.21 -22.31
C ARG A 703 -19.59 0.96 -23.58
N ARG A 704 -18.27 1.14 -23.54
CA ARG A 704 -17.38 0.81 -24.69
C ARG A 704 -17.26 -0.68 -24.93
N VAL A 705 -17.26 -1.48 -23.86
CA VAL A 705 -17.20 -2.94 -23.96
C VAL A 705 -18.53 -3.51 -24.44
N ILE A 706 -19.66 -2.95 -24.00
CA ILE A 706 -21.01 -3.40 -24.39
C ILE A 706 -21.17 -3.43 -25.91
N THR A 707 -20.63 -2.44 -26.65
CA THR A 707 -20.77 -2.40 -28.12
C THR A 707 -20.03 -3.54 -28.84
N GLN A 708 -19.13 -4.25 -28.16
CA GLN A 708 -18.42 -5.42 -28.68
C GLN A 708 -19.13 -6.74 -28.35
N LEU A 709 -20.10 -6.73 -27.44
CA LEU A 709 -20.90 -7.90 -27.09
C LEU A 709 -21.86 -8.25 -28.22
N LYS A 710 -22.31 -9.50 -28.20
CA LYS A 710 -23.32 -10.03 -29.11
C LYS A 710 -24.47 -10.58 -28.29
N ASP A 711 -25.66 -10.59 -28.90
CA ASP A 711 -26.80 -11.30 -28.34
C ASP A 711 -26.46 -12.77 -28.12
N GLY A 712 -27.05 -13.34 -27.08
CA GLY A 712 -26.83 -14.73 -26.72
C GLY A 712 -27.87 -15.22 -25.74
N ALA A 713 -28.02 -16.54 -25.66
CA ALA A 713 -28.86 -17.18 -24.66
C ALA A 713 -28.20 -18.46 -24.18
N PHE A 714 -28.39 -18.80 -22.91
CA PHE A 714 -27.90 -20.03 -22.31
C PHE A 714 -28.88 -20.52 -21.25
N SER A 715 -29.06 -21.84 -21.20
CA SER A 715 -29.87 -22.52 -20.19
C SER A 715 -28.98 -23.49 -19.44
N LEU A 716 -28.93 -23.35 -18.11
CA LEU A 716 -28.20 -24.23 -17.21
C LEU A 716 -29.20 -25.14 -16.47
N PRO A 717 -29.28 -26.44 -16.81
CA PRO A 717 -30.08 -27.39 -16.04
C PRO A 717 -29.40 -27.67 -14.69
N LEU A 718 -30.20 -27.73 -13.63
CA LEU A 718 -29.79 -28.09 -12.28
C LEU A 718 -30.13 -29.56 -11.98
N ASP A 719 -29.48 -30.12 -10.97
CA ASP A 719 -29.62 -31.52 -10.53
C ASP A 719 -31.02 -31.87 -9.99
N ASN A 720 -31.73 -30.88 -9.46
CA ASN A 720 -33.10 -30.99 -8.96
C ASN A 720 -34.18 -30.83 -10.06
N GLY A 721 -33.78 -30.70 -11.33
CA GLY A 721 -34.69 -30.55 -12.46
C GLY A 721 -35.15 -29.13 -12.75
N ALA A 722 -34.76 -28.14 -11.93
CA ALA A 722 -34.91 -26.73 -12.29
C ALA A 722 -33.86 -26.31 -13.34
N HIS A 723 -34.02 -25.11 -13.88
CA HIS A 723 -33.07 -24.52 -14.83
C HIS A 723 -32.92 -23.01 -14.59
N ILE A 724 -31.72 -22.50 -14.85
CA ILE A 724 -31.42 -21.06 -14.91
C ILE A 724 -31.26 -20.68 -16.37
N ASP A 725 -32.13 -19.80 -16.84
CA ASP A 725 -32.07 -19.27 -18.21
C ASP A 725 -31.57 -17.83 -18.16
N VAL A 726 -30.66 -17.50 -19.05
CA VAL A 726 -30.19 -16.14 -19.28
C VAL A 726 -30.20 -15.82 -20.76
N ALA A 727 -30.80 -14.70 -21.13
CA ALA A 727 -30.71 -14.11 -22.46
C ALA A 727 -30.07 -12.71 -22.36
N ILE A 728 -29.10 -12.44 -23.22
CA ILE A 728 -28.45 -11.13 -23.34
C ILE A 728 -28.90 -10.50 -24.65
N ARG A 729 -29.46 -9.29 -24.57
CA ARG A 729 -29.87 -8.48 -25.74
C ARG A 729 -29.09 -7.17 -25.75
N VAL A 730 -28.31 -6.93 -26.80
CA VAL A 730 -27.38 -5.79 -26.88
C VAL A 730 -27.95 -4.70 -27.78
N ASN A 731 -28.12 -3.49 -27.24
CA ASN A 731 -28.43 -2.30 -28.03
C ASN A 731 -27.15 -1.50 -28.28
N THR A 732 -26.56 -1.70 -29.46
CA THR A 732 -25.31 -1.03 -29.85
C THR A 732 -25.46 0.48 -30.02
N LYS A 733 -26.66 0.98 -30.36
CA LYS A 733 -26.92 2.43 -30.51
C LYS A 733 -26.97 3.13 -29.15
N GLU A 734 -27.64 2.51 -28.18
CA GLU A 734 -27.75 3.05 -26.82
C GLU A 734 -26.58 2.65 -25.92
N ARG A 735 -25.68 1.79 -26.42
CA ARG A 735 -24.54 1.23 -25.69
C ARG A 735 -24.98 0.57 -24.38
N SER A 736 -26.09 -0.17 -24.44
CA SER A 736 -26.72 -0.86 -23.30
C SER A 736 -26.91 -2.35 -23.61
N ALA A 737 -27.04 -3.16 -22.56
CA ALA A 737 -27.36 -4.58 -22.66
C ALA A 737 -28.42 -4.94 -21.62
N GLU A 738 -29.44 -5.67 -22.05
CA GLU A 738 -30.44 -6.30 -21.18
C GLU A 738 -29.95 -7.71 -20.84
N ILE A 739 -29.97 -8.06 -19.55
CA ILE A 739 -29.69 -9.41 -19.05
C ILE A 739 -30.99 -9.96 -18.47
N ASP A 740 -31.65 -10.83 -19.23
CA ASP A 740 -32.98 -11.35 -18.95
C ASP A 740 -32.91 -12.75 -18.36
N PHE A 741 -33.34 -12.88 -17.10
CA PHE A 741 -33.43 -14.15 -16.36
C PHE A 741 -34.86 -14.71 -16.28
N THR A 742 -35.84 -14.12 -16.97
CA THR A 742 -37.28 -14.46 -16.81
C THR A 742 -37.66 -15.88 -17.26
N GLY A 743 -36.80 -16.54 -18.05
CA GLY A 743 -36.95 -17.96 -18.38
C GLY A 743 -36.59 -18.92 -17.24
N THR A 744 -35.93 -18.43 -16.18
CA THR A 744 -35.51 -19.26 -15.04
C THR A 744 -36.72 -19.85 -14.31
N SER A 745 -36.56 -21.10 -13.84
CA SER A 745 -37.59 -21.78 -13.02
C SER A 745 -38.01 -20.94 -11.81
N ALA A 746 -39.27 -21.07 -11.38
CA ALA A 746 -39.76 -20.42 -10.16
C ALA A 746 -38.95 -20.88 -8.92
N GLN A 747 -38.95 -20.06 -7.86
CA GLN A 747 -38.38 -20.43 -6.57
C GLN A 747 -38.98 -21.77 -6.10
N LEU A 748 -38.09 -22.69 -5.73
CA LEU A 748 -38.42 -24.06 -5.33
C LEU A 748 -38.85 -24.17 -3.87
#